data_AF-F2USZ3-F1
#
_entry.id   AF-F2USZ3-F1
#
_cell.length_a   1.000
_cell.length_b   1.000
_cell.length_c   1.000
_cell.angle_alpha   90.00
_cell.angle_beta   90.00
_cell.angle_gamma   90.00
#
_symmetry.space_group_name_H-M   'P 1'
#
loop_
_entity.id
_entity.type
_entity.pdbx_description
1 polymer ?
#
loop_
_entity_poly.entity_id
_entity_poly.type
_entity_poly.pdbx_seq_one_letter_code
_entity_poly.pdbx_strand_id
1 'polypeptide(L)'
;MADQRLTHGVSVAAVRRFLGDLKREFPDTYTEMTTEDACKQLVVPRTRQDNCAYVEQLRKQSPEHVNKATVFVSHAWRYKIADVLNVLLEFAEEQARKDDGQPVFFWFDLFMNNQNANVTANLPQEWWSTTFKQSIANIGHVLLVLMPWRDPVPLTRAWCLWEIFCGISNEGTEVTIQLPNSEEQALENAIRDDYEAVTDTLVRVQAQRADAFNPHDKHMIFTAIESWAGGFSAVNQAVKDQLRAWCLQKAVGAVEAMRARGEDSTDAFAKLRGEVGSVLLQFGEHDKAIAYYETALAVYLRTEGEKGGNVAALYNNLGAAYADKGEYDRAVQLYEKALAITVEALGEKHPSTADTYNNLGNAYYSKGDYDKAVAFYEKALAIRVETLGEKHPSTAQTYNNLGIAYHSKGDYDKAIAYHEKALAIKVETLGEHHPNTATTYNNLGEAYYSKGEYDRAIGCYEKALTIKVDTVGEKHPSTASTYGNLGSVYHSKGDYDKAIQLYEKDLAITVEALGEKHPSVATSCFNIGLLHDKRGDKEQACVYVQQALNVFVVMLGPDHPHTRMAECELQRIRGDDEPDDGGARTADSLGEDEEKDKENDEQKQQEKQQEGSGDDQVQAVAGQQDAADEDEPQERSPQRPPAGWLRKRGRRRAAFRPCWCKLDDNGHFAYGKSASGTAKRRISLSNVLSAELAHGDEELHVAVPGRTFVFRLHARSDTSLADWCTAINSRINATT
;
A
#
# COMPACT_ATOMS: atom_id res chain seq x y z
N MET A 1 15.35 34.35 -35.40
CA MET A 1 14.42 33.42 -36.10
C MET A 1 14.28 32.05 -35.43
N ALA A 2 15.33 31.44 -34.84
CA ALA A 2 15.18 30.18 -34.09
C ALA A 2 14.42 30.38 -32.75
N ASP A 3 14.72 31.47 -32.05
CA ASP A 3 14.18 31.77 -30.71
C ASP A 3 12.67 32.08 -30.70
N GLN A 4 12.18 32.74 -31.76
CA GLN A 4 10.74 33.04 -31.90
C GLN A 4 9.93 31.74 -32.08
N ARG A 5 10.37 30.78 -32.91
CA ARG A 5 9.61 29.56 -33.25
C ARG A 5 9.26 28.67 -32.05
N LEU A 6 10.03 28.74 -30.98
CA LEU A 6 9.91 27.85 -29.82
C LEU A 6 8.71 28.11 -28.93
N THR A 7 8.16 29.32 -29.01
CA THR A 7 7.00 29.72 -28.22
C THR A 7 5.81 30.04 -29.09
N HIS A 8 5.86 29.84 -30.42
CA HIS A 8 4.66 30.02 -31.25
C HIS A 8 3.87 28.72 -31.35
N GLY A 9 2.56 28.84 -31.31
CA GLY A 9 1.61 27.76 -31.54
C GLY A 9 0.65 28.12 -32.68
N VAL A 10 -0.11 27.12 -33.11
CA VAL A 10 -1.17 27.29 -34.11
C VAL A 10 -2.55 27.28 -33.43
N SER A 11 -3.44 28.14 -33.92
CA SER A 11 -4.81 28.24 -33.40
C SER A 11 -5.63 26.98 -33.70
N VAL A 12 -6.69 26.76 -32.91
CA VAL A 12 -7.70 25.70 -33.13
C VAL A 12 -8.28 25.75 -34.55
N ALA A 13 -8.50 26.95 -35.10
CA ALA A 13 -9.02 27.11 -36.47
C ALA A 13 -8.05 26.58 -37.54
N ALA A 14 -6.74 26.78 -37.37
CA ALA A 14 -5.73 26.22 -38.27
C ALA A 14 -5.64 24.69 -38.16
N VAL A 15 -5.78 24.13 -36.96
CA VAL A 15 -5.88 22.67 -36.77
C VAL A 15 -7.07 22.10 -37.53
N ARG A 16 -8.26 22.72 -37.41
CA ARG A 16 -9.46 22.31 -38.18
C ARG A 16 -9.25 22.40 -39.69
N ARG A 17 -8.61 23.47 -40.16
CA ARG A 17 -8.27 23.66 -41.58
C ARG A 17 -7.33 22.57 -42.08
N PHE A 18 -6.29 22.24 -41.31
CA PHE A 18 -5.34 21.18 -41.65
C PHE A 18 -6.01 19.81 -41.73
N LEU A 19 -6.88 19.48 -40.77
CA LEU A 19 -7.70 18.26 -40.82
C LEU A 19 -8.62 18.24 -42.06
N GLY A 20 -9.23 19.37 -42.40
CA GLY A 20 -10.04 19.52 -43.61
C GLY A 20 -9.24 19.32 -44.91
N ASP A 21 -7.99 19.77 -44.94
CA ASP A 21 -7.08 19.55 -46.06
C ASP A 21 -6.72 18.08 -46.23
N LEU A 22 -6.42 17.36 -45.14
CA LEU A 22 -6.19 15.91 -45.17
C LEU A 22 -7.42 15.17 -45.73
N LYS A 23 -8.62 15.51 -45.26
CA LYS A 23 -9.88 14.93 -45.75
C LYS A 23 -10.11 15.17 -47.25
N ARG A 24 -9.77 16.36 -47.74
CA ARG A 24 -9.98 16.75 -49.13
C ARG A 24 -8.97 16.09 -50.07
N GLU A 25 -7.70 16.01 -49.66
CA GLU A 25 -6.61 15.51 -50.51
C GLU A 25 -6.45 13.99 -50.43
N PHE A 26 -6.84 13.37 -49.31
CA PHE A 26 -6.73 11.92 -49.07
C PHE A 26 -8.05 11.32 -48.54
N PRO A 27 -9.18 11.48 -49.24
CA PRO A 27 -10.50 11.13 -48.73
C PRO A 27 -10.65 9.66 -48.30
N ASP A 28 -9.97 8.74 -49.00
CA ASP A 28 -10.08 7.30 -48.77
C ASP A 28 -9.09 6.77 -47.72
N THR A 29 -8.05 7.53 -47.37
CA THR A 29 -6.93 7.03 -46.55
C THR A 29 -6.59 7.88 -45.33
N TYR A 30 -7.13 9.11 -45.20
CA TYR A 30 -6.72 10.05 -44.15
C TYR A 30 -6.94 9.52 -42.72
N THR A 31 -7.89 8.62 -42.50
CA THR A 31 -8.16 8.01 -41.17
C THR A 31 -7.10 7.00 -40.75
N GLU A 32 -6.39 6.41 -41.71
CA GLU A 32 -5.34 5.43 -41.46
C GLU A 32 -3.92 6.02 -41.61
N MET A 33 -3.81 7.25 -42.13
CA MET A 33 -2.53 7.96 -42.25
C MET A 33 -1.93 8.20 -40.86
N THR A 34 -0.63 7.94 -40.72
CA THR A 34 0.12 8.30 -39.53
C THR A 34 0.54 9.77 -39.56
N THR A 35 1.06 10.26 -38.44
CA THR A 35 1.66 11.60 -38.35
C THR A 35 2.87 11.71 -39.29
N GLU A 36 3.63 10.62 -39.45
CA GLU A 36 4.70 10.49 -40.45
C GLU A 36 4.20 10.62 -41.89
N ASP A 37 3.09 9.94 -42.22
CA ASP A 37 2.48 10.02 -43.56
C ASP A 37 1.99 11.43 -43.85
N ALA A 38 1.31 12.06 -42.90
CA ALA A 38 0.84 13.44 -43.04
C ALA A 38 2.01 14.41 -43.27
N CYS A 39 3.13 14.22 -42.55
CA CYS A 39 4.34 15.00 -42.79
C CYS A 39 4.82 14.84 -44.23
N LYS A 40 5.08 13.60 -44.66
CA LYS A 40 5.67 13.28 -45.97
C LYS A 40 4.78 13.66 -47.15
N GLN A 41 3.48 13.44 -47.03
CA GLN A 41 2.53 13.54 -48.14
C GLN A 41 1.82 14.89 -48.23
N LEU A 42 1.69 15.64 -47.12
CA LEU A 42 1.02 16.94 -47.12
C LEU A 42 1.94 18.10 -46.71
N VAL A 43 2.62 17.98 -45.57
CA VAL A 43 3.38 19.10 -44.99
C VAL A 43 4.65 19.41 -45.79
N VAL A 44 5.45 18.39 -46.10
CA VAL A 44 6.70 18.55 -46.86
C VAL A 44 6.43 19.14 -48.25
N PRO A 45 5.48 18.63 -49.05
CA PRO A 45 5.18 19.24 -50.36
C PRO A 45 4.82 20.72 -50.29
N ARG A 46 4.11 21.15 -49.25
CA ARG A 46 3.67 22.56 -49.07
C ARG A 46 4.80 23.48 -48.61
N THR A 47 5.76 22.96 -47.85
CA THR A 47 6.83 23.76 -47.22
C THR A 47 8.17 23.69 -47.96
N ARG A 48 8.35 22.70 -48.84
CA ARG A 48 9.61 22.44 -49.54
C ARG A 48 10.10 23.61 -50.38
N GLN A 49 9.20 24.30 -51.09
CA GLN A 49 9.57 25.43 -51.96
C GLN A 49 10.22 26.57 -51.17
N ASP A 50 9.67 26.87 -50.00
CA ASP A 50 10.14 27.94 -49.11
C ASP A 50 11.20 27.46 -48.12
N ASN A 51 11.49 26.15 -48.09
CA ASN A 51 12.39 25.50 -47.15
C ASN A 51 12.16 25.96 -45.69
N CYS A 52 10.88 25.96 -45.27
CA CYS A 52 10.44 26.51 -43.99
C CYS A 52 9.64 25.49 -43.17
N ALA A 53 9.33 25.85 -41.91
CA ALA A 53 8.39 25.11 -41.09
C ALA A 53 6.94 25.44 -41.51
N TYR A 54 6.00 24.53 -41.26
CA TYR A 54 4.60 24.74 -41.62
C TYR A 54 3.99 25.96 -40.90
N VAL A 55 4.36 26.18 -39.63
CA VAL A 55 3.93 27.38 -38.87
C VAL A 55 4.34 28.69 -39.54
N GLU A 56 5.48 28.73 -40.22
CA GLU A 56 5.94 29.94 -40.92
C GLU A 56 5.20 30.14 -42.24
N GLN A 57 4.84 29.05 -42.93
CA GLN A 57 3.95 29.12 -44.07
C GLN A 57 2.55 29.63 -43.66
N LEU A 58 2.00 29.13 -42.55
CA LEU A 58 0.76 29.65 -41.97
C LEU A 58 0.89 31.12 -41.59
N ARG A 59 1.99 31.53 -40.95
CA ARG A 59 2.24 32.94 -40.59
C ARG A 59 2.20 33.86 -41.80
N LYS A 60 2.74 33.43 -42.95
CA LYS A 60 2.71 34.22 -44.20
C LYS A 60 1.30 34.29 -44.80
N GLN A 61 0.53 33.21 -44.74
CA GLN A 61 -0.76 33.09 -45.42
C GLN A 61 -1.94 33.60 -44.59
N SER A 62 -1.90 33.39 -43.28
CA SER A 62 -2.98 33.64 -42.32
C SER A 62 -2.37 33.95 -40.93
N PRO A 63 -1.77 35.15 -40.75
CA PRO A 63 -1.05 35.53 -39.53
C PRO A 63 -1.89 35.39 -38.24
N GLU A 64 -3.20 35.58 -38.32
CA GLU A 64 -4.16 35.46 -37.22
C GLU A 64 -4.19 34.06 -36.58
N HIS A 65 -3.69 33.05 -37.28
CA HIS A 65 -3.67 31.68 -36.81
C HIS A 65 -2.38 31.29 -36.06
N VAL A 66 -1.42 32.21 -35.92
CA VAL A 66 -0.13 31.96 -35.28
C VAL A 66 0.10 32.97 -34.15
N ASN A 67 0.24 32.50 -32.92
CA ASN A 67 0.50 33.32 -31.73
C ASN A 67 1.33 32.54 -30.71
N LYS A 68 1.56 33.07 -29.50
CA LYS A 68 2.26 32.35 -28.43
C LYS A 68 1.51 31.06 -28.09
N ALA A 69 2.21 29.93 -28.09
CA ALA A 69 1.72 28.63 -27.68
C ALA A 69 1.31 28.66 -26.21
N THR A 70 0.17 28.05 -25.94
CA THR A 70 -0.37 27.82 -24.60
C THR A 70 -0.38 26.34 -24.26
N VAL A 71 -0.20 25.45 -25.25
CA VAL A 71 -0.17 24.01 -25.06
C VAL A 71 0.94 23.39 -25.89
N PHE A 72 1.80 22.59 -25.25
CA PHE A 72 2.80 21.76 -25.90
C PHE A 72 2.23 20.36 -26.11
N VAL A 73 2.29 19.83 -27.34
CA VAL A 73 1.70 18.53 -27.69
C VAL A 73 2.79 17.46 -27.78
N SER A 74 2.75 16.50 -26.86
CA SER A 74 3.57 15.28 -26.89
C SER A 74 2.80 14.14 -27.53
N HIS A 75 3.38 13.48 -28.53
CA HIS A 75 2.74 12.42 -29.31
C HIS A 75 3.75 11.42 -29.90
N ALA A 76 3.28 10.29 -30.44
CA ALA A 76 4.11 9.39 -31.25
C ALA A 76 3.95 9.64 -32.76
N TRP A 77 5.06 9.55 -33.51
CA TRP A 77 5.09 9.80 -34.95
C TRP A 77 4.29 8.78 -35.78
N ARG A 78 4.07 7.57 -35.23
CA ARG A 78 3.32 6.48 -35.88
C ARG A 78 1.82 6.49 -35.54
N TYR A 79 1.36 7.47 -34.78
CA TYR A 79 -0.06 7.58 -34.45
C TYR A 79 -0.87 8.10 -35.63
N LYS A 80 -2.11 7.63 -35.71
CA LYS A 80 -3.11 8.09 -36.68
C LYS A 80 -3.29 9.60 -36.53
N ILE A 81 -2.99 10.34 -37.60
CA ILE A 81 -2.99 11.82 -37.55
C ILE A 81 -4.39 12.36 -37.26
N ALA A 82 -5.43 11.71 -37.79
CA ALA A 82 -6.82 12.11 -37.57
C ALA A 82 -7.17 12.07 -36.06
N ASP A 83 -6.76 11.01 -35.36
CA ASP A 83 -7.02 10.85 -33.93
C ASP A 83 -6.24 11.89 -33.10
N VAL A 84 -4.97 12.13 -33.42
CA VAL A 84 -4.17 13.18 -32.75
C VAL A 84 -4.83 14.55 -32.92
N LEU A 85 -5.23 14.92 -34.14
CA LEU A 85 -5.86 16.21 -34.40
C LEU A 85 -7.22 16.34 -33.70
N ASN A 86 -8.02 15.27 -33.64
CA ASN A 86 -9.29 15.27 -32.92
C ASN A 86 -9.08 15.47 -31.42
N VAL A 87 -8.10 14.79 -30.81
CA VAL A 87 -7.72 15.00 -29.39
C VAL A 87 -7.39 16.45 -29.10
N LEU A 88 -6.63 17.11 -29.97
CA LEU A 88 -6.30 18.54 -29.83
C LEU A 88 -7.57 19.42 -29.87
N LEU A 89 -8.51 19.11 -30.77
CA LEU A 89 -9.76 19.87 -30.87
C LEU A 89 -10.67 19.65 -29.65
N GLU A 90 -10.77 18.42 -29.17
CA GLU A 90 -11.52 18.05 -27.97
C GLU A 90 -10.95 18.74 -26.72
N PHE A 91 -9.63 18.71 -26.54
CA PHE A 91 -8.94 19.46 -25.49
C PHE A 91 -9.33 20.94 -25.50
N ALA A 92 -9.28 21.57 -26.68
CA ALA A 92 -9.58 23.00 -26.80
C ALA A 92 -11.05 23.30 -26.45
N GLU A 93 -11.98 22.41 -26.79
CA GLU A 93 -13.39 22.55 -26.43
C GLU A 93 -13.62 22.40 -24.92
N GLU A 94 -12.92 21.49 -24.25
CA GLU A 94 -12.96 21.35 -22.80
C GLU A 94 -12.42 22.59 -22.08
N GLN A 95 -11.29 23.15 -22.54
CA GLN A 95 -10.74 24.38 -21.95
C GLN A 95 -11.67 25.58 -22.17
N ALA A 96 -12.36 25.65 -23.30
CA ALA A 96 -13.32 26.73 -23.58
C ALA A 96 -14.56 26.69 -22.68
N ARG A 97 -14.92 25.53 -22.10
CA ARG A 97 -16.04 25.41 -21.14
C ARG A 97 -15.69 25.89 -19.74
N LYS A 98 -14.40 26.07 -19.41
CA LYS A 98 -13.97 26.64 -18.12
C LYS A 98 -14.13 28.16 -18.17
N ASP A 99 -14.63 28.78 -17.09
CA ASP A 99 -15.04 30.19 -16.99
C ASP A 99 -13.98 31.27 -17.34
N ASP A 100 -12.74 30.87 -17.69
CA ASP A 100 -11.60 31.76 -17.99
C ASP A 100 -10.98 31.52 -19.38
N GLY A 101 -11.73 30.88 -20.30
CA GLY A 101 -11.26 30.28 -21.56
C GLY A 101 -10.32 31.14 -22.42
N GLN A 102 -9.02 31.10 -22.11
CA GLN A 102 -7.98 31.72 -22.91
C GLN A 102 -7.86 31.02 -24.28
N PRO A 103 -7.54 31.77 -25.35
CA PRO A 103 -7.40 31.18 -26.66
C PRO A 103 -6.27 30.13 -26.68
N VAL A 104 -6.60 28.93 -27.17
CA VAL A 104 -5.66 27.80 -27.23
C VAL A 104 -4.82 27.86 -28.49
N PHE A 105 -3.48 27.81 -28.32
CA PHE A 105 -2.50 27.72 -29.39
C PHE A 105 -1.57 26.52 -29.15
N PHE A 106 -1.58 25.58 -30.09
CA PHE A 106 -0.83 24.33 -29.97
C PHE A 106 0.57 24.45 -30.56
N TRP A 107 1.58 24.14 -29.75
CA TRP A 107 2.89 23.75 -30.23
C TRP A 107 2.87 22.25 -30.54
N PHE A 108 2.91 21.92 -31.83
CA PHE A 108 2.83 20.54 -32.31
C PHE A 108 4.00 20.29 -33.26
N ASP A 109 4.85 19.30 -32.93
CA ASP A 109 6.13 19.06 -33.62
C ASP A 109 5.96 19.00 -35.14
N LEU A 110 4.92 18.34 -35.64
CA LEU A 110 4.56 18.27 -37.08
C LEU A 110 4.48 19.65 -37.76
N PHE A 111 4.11 20.70 -37.04
CA PHE A 111 4.02 22.07 -37.57
C PHE A 111 5.28 22.91 -37.35
N MET A 112 6.08 22.55 -36.36
CA MET A 112 7.21 23.34 -35.87
C MET A 112 8.55 22.84 -36.44
N ASN A 113 8.76 21.52 -36.44
CA ASN A 113 10.02 20.87 -36.80
C ASN A 113 9.79 19.62 -37.67
N ASN A 114 10.89 19.02 -38.17
CA ASN A 114 10.89 17.70 -38.82
C ASN A 114 10.19 17.61 -40.19
N GLN A 115 10.14 18.70 -40.96
CA GLN A 115 9.65 18.69 -42.35
C GLN A 115 10.80 18.77 -43.38
N ASN A 116 11.79 19.63 -43.14
CA ASN A 116 12.88 19.90 -44.08
C ASN A 116 14.24 19.83 -43.37
N ALA A 117 15.28 19.37 -44.06
CA ALA A 117 16.62 19.17 -43.48
C ALA A 117 17.23 20.45 -42.89
N ASN A 118 16.95 21.61 -43.49
CA ASN A 118 17.42 22.91 -43.01
C ASN A 118 16.52 23.53 -41.91
N VAL A 119 15.31 22.99 -41.73
CA VAL A 119 14.39 23.34 -40.64
C VAL A 119 14.75 22.54 -39.39
N THR A 120 15.09 21.27 -39.59
CA THR A 120 15.63 20.35 -38.58
C THR A 120 17.10 20.68 -38.36
N ALA A 121 17.39 21.82 -37.74
CA ALA A 121 18.76 22.20 -37.45
C ALA A 121 19.40 21.16 -36.51
N ASN A 122 20.64 20.75 -36.79
CA ASN A 122 21.50 20.09 -35.80
C ASN A 122 21.79 21.11 -34.70
N LEU A 123 20.86 21.24 -33.76
CA LEU A 123 20.98 22.16 -32.64
C LEU A 123 21.96 21.58 -31.62
N PRO A 124 22.80 22.41 -30.98
CA PRO A 124 23.74 21.94 -29.96
C PRO A 124 23.01 21.22 -28.82
N GLN A 125 23.69 20.29 -28.16
CA GLN A 125 23.14 19.54 -27.03
C GLN A 125 22.58 20.46 -25.93
N GLU A 126 23.28 21.56 -25.63
CA GLU A 126 22.86 22.56 -24.64
C GLU A 126 21.48 23.17 -24.95
N TRP A 127 21.14 23.27 -26.24
CA TRP A 127 19.85 23.78 -26.67
C TRP A 127 18.71 22.84 -26.26
N TRP A 128 18.91 21.53 -26.45
CA TRP A 128 17.92 20.51 -26.10
C TRP A 128 17.79 20.32 -24.58
N SER A 129 18.89 20.45 -23.84
CA SER A 129 18.87 20.32 -22.38
C SER A 129 18.28 21.53 -21.67
N THR A 130 18.55 22.74 -22.16
CA THR A 130 18.27 23.99 -21.43
C THR A 130 17.18 24.81 -22.11
N THR A 131 17.37 25.22 -23.37
CA THR A 131 16.46 26.14 -24.07
C THR A 131 15.11 25.49 -24.35
N PHE A 132 15.09 24.22 -24.78
CA PHE A 132 13.86 23.49 -25.03
C PHE A 132 13.05 23.27 -23.75
N LYS A 133 13.71 22.87 -22.66
CA LYS A 133 13.08 22.71 -21.34
C LYS A 133 12.45 24.02 -20.85
N GLN A 134 13.16 25.15 -20.99
CA GLN A 134 12.64 26.48 -20.64
C GLN A 134 11.46 26.88 -21.53
N SER A 135 11.47 26.48 -22.81
CA SER A 135 10.36 26.76 -23.73
C SER A 135 9.08 26.06 -23.28
N ILE A 136 9.17 24.78 -22.88
CA ILE A 136 8.04 24.03 -22.30
C ILE A 136 7.53 24.73 -21.02
N ALA A 137 8.43 25.12 -20.12
CA ALA A 137 8.06 25.86 -18.91
C ALA A 137 7.28 27.15 -19.23
N ASN A 138 7.71 27.89 -20.26
CA ASN A 138 7.09 29.15 -20.68
C ASN A 138 5.73 28.99 -21.37
N ILE A 139 5.43 27.79 -21.86
CA ILE A 139 4.11 27.41 -22.42
C ILE A 139 3.14 27.09 -21.28
N GLY A 140 3.60 26.38 -20.25
CA GLY A 140 2.85 26.12 -19.02
C GLY A 140 1.88 24.93 -19.07
N HIS A 141 1.68 24.32 -20.24
CA HIS A 141 0.82 23.14 -20.40
C HIS A 141 1.46 22.12 -21.34
N VAL A 142 1.57 20.86 -20.91
CA VAL A 142 1.95 19.70 -21.73
C VAL A 142 0.75 18.77 -21.88
N LEU A 143 0.29 18.59 -23.11
CA LEU A 143 -0.75 17.64 -23.49
C LEU A 143 -0.11 16.36 -24.04
N LEU A 144 -0.25 15.26 -23.33
CA LEU A 144 0.20 13.93 -23.73
C LEU A 144 -0.92 13.17 -24.44
N VAL A 145 -0.73 12.90 -25.72
CA VAL A 145 -1.65 12.05 -26.50
C VAL A 145 -1.23 10.60 -26.35
N LEU A 146 -2.08 9.78 -25.73
CA LEU A 146 -1.83 8.35 -25.50
C LEU A 146 -2.72 7.50 -26.42
N MET A 147 -2.16 6.56 -27.19
CA MET A 147 -2.95 5.68 -28.06
C MET A 147 -2.16 4.44 -28.55
N PRO A 148 -2.71 3.22 -28.50
CA PRO A 148 -3.92 2.85 -27.76
C PRO A 148 -3.64 2.95 -26.25
N TRP A 149 -4.69 3.08 -25.43
CA TRP A 149 -4.52 3.29 -23.98
C TRP A 149 -3.75 2.16 -23.29
N ARG A 150 -3.90 0.93 -23.80
CA ARG A 150 -3.26 -0.31 -23.33
C ARG A 150 -1.79 -0.46 -23.72
N ASP A 151 -1.27 0.42 -24.59
CA ASP A 151 0.11 0.37 -25.06
C ASP A 151 0.82 1.71 -24.78
N PRO A 152 1.63 1.78 -23.72
CA PRO A 152 2.30 3.01 -23.30
C PRO A 152 3.52 3.33 -24.18
N VAL A 153 3.44 3.16 -25.51
CA VAL A 153 4.51 3.50 -26.47
C VAL A 153 5.13 4.90 -26.26
N PRO A 154 4.37 5.95 -25.90
CA PRO A 154 4.97 7.25 -25.63
C PRO A 154 5.93 7.18 -24.43
N LEU A 155 5.63 6.35 -23.45
CA LEU A 155 6.46 6.17 -22.26
C LEU A 155 7.68 5.25 -22.52
N THR A 156 7.74 4.60 -23.69
CA THR A 156 8.90 3.82 -24.14
C THR A 156 9.76 4.57 -25.16
N ARG A 157 9.46 5.84 -25.50
CA ARG A 157 10.30 6.67 -26.37
C ARG A 157 11.01 7.74 -25.55
N ALA A 158 12.34 7.82 -25.66
CA ALA A 158 13.13 8.74 -24.84
C ALA A 158 12.73 10.21 -25.05
N TRP A 159 12.39 10.60 -26.29
CA TRP A 159 11.94 11.98 -26.58
C TRP A 159 10.59 12.33 -25.96
N CYS A 160 9.60 11.43 -26.02
CA CYS A 160 8.32 11.64 -25.35
C CYS A 160 8.50 11.68 -23.82
N LEU A 161 9.37 10.81 -23.29
CA LEU A 161 9.76 10.84 -21.88
C LEU A 161 10.43 12.17 -21.49
N TRP A 162 11.27 12.74 -22.36
CA TRP A 162 11.91 14.04 -22.14
C TRP A 162 10.89 15.18 -22.07
N GLU A 163 9.88 15.16 -22.93
CA GLU A 163 8.79 16.15 -22.93
C GLU A 163 7.96 16.10 -21.63
N ILE A 164 7.62 14.88 -21.19
CA ILE A 164 6.94 14.66 -19.91
C ILE A 164 7.82 15.12 -18.75
N PHE A 165 9.10 14.73 -18.74
CA PHE A 165 10.08 15.17 -17.75
C PHE A 165 10.18 16.70 -17.67
N CYS A 166 10.21 17.37 -18.81
CA CYS A 166 10.19 18.83 -18.85
C CYS A 166 8.90 19.39 -18.26
N GLY A 167 7.75 18.75 -18.49
CA GLY A 167 6.48 19.15 -17.87
C GLY A 167 6.51 19.01 -16.35
N ILE A 168 6.87 17.84 -15.83
CA ILE A 168 6.79 17.54 -14.39
C ILE A 168 7.90 18.19 -13.55
N SER A 169 9.06 18.47 -14.15
CA SER A 169 10.21 19.02 -13.41
C SER A 169 10.17 20.55 -13.27
N ASN A 170 9.21 21.22 -13.91
CA ASN A 170 9.05 22.66 -13.87
C ASN A 170 7.82 23.02 -13.01
N GLU A 171 8.01 23.87 -11.99
CA GLU A 171 6.89 24.38 -11.20
C GLU A 171 5.92 25.18 -12.07
N GLY A 172 4.62 24.95 -11.89
CA GLY A 172 3.56 25.67 -12.63
C GLY A 172 3.28 25.16 -14.04
N THR A 173 3.90 24.05 -14.48
CA THR A 173 3.53 23.39 -15.74
C THR A 173 2.52 22.27 -15.48
N GLU A 174 1.36 22.34 -16.12
CA GLU A 174 0.34 21.27 -16.04
C GLU A 174 0.63 20.19 -17.08
N VAL A 175 0.59 18.92 -16.66
CA VAL A 175 0.69 17.77 -17.58
C VAL A 175 -0.68 17.08 -17.62
N THR A 176 -1.30 17.06 -18.79
CA THR A 176 -2.61 16.42 -19.02
C THR A 176 -2.46 15.26 -19.97
N ILE A 177 -3.08 14.13 -19.65
CA ILE A 177 -3.13 12.95 -20.51
C ILE A 177 -4.49 12.91 -21.20
N GLN A 178 -4.49 12.70 -22.51
CA GLN A 178 -5.73 12.57 -23.28
C GLN A 178 -5.67 11.40 -24.25
N LEU A 179 -6.80 10.71 -24.34
CA LEU A 179 -7.05 9.66 -25.33
C LEU A 179 -8.00 10.19 -26.41
N PRO A 180 -7.91 9.69 -27.64
CA PRO A 180 -8.96 9.90 -28.62
C PRO A 180 -10.26 9.23 -28.19
N ASN A 181 -11.40 9.86 -28.51
CA ASN A 181 -12.74 9.32 -28.25
C ASN A 181 -12.96 7.89 -28.79
N SER A 182 -12.24 7.49 -29.85
CA SER A 182 -12.28 6.13 -30.40
C SER A 182 -11.78 5.06 -29.41
N GLU A 183 -10.91 5.44 -28.47
CA GLU A 183 -10.35 4.56 -27.44
C GLU A 183 -11.12 4.64 -26.11
N GLU A 184 -11.96 5.67 -25.92
CA GLU A 184 -12.69 5.89 -24.66
C GLU A 184 -13.66 4.75 -24.36
N GLN A 185 -14.41 4.28 -25.35
CA GLN A 185 -15.30 3.14 -25.17
C GLN A 185 -14.53 1.86 -24.84
N ALA A 186 -13.35 1.67 -25.45
CA ALA A 186 -12.51 0.51 -25.17
C ALA A 186 -11.95 0.54 -23.75
N LEU A 187 -11.57 1.71 -23.25
CA LEU A 187 -11.15 1.90 -21.87
C LEU A 187 -12.33 1.73 -20.89
N GLU A 188 -13.49 2.30 -21.18
CA GLU A 188 -14.67 2.14 -20.33
C GLU A 188 -15.09 0.67 -20.23
N ASN A 189 -15.08 -0.05 -21.36
CA ASN A 189 -15.33 -1.49 -21.38
C ASN A 189 -14.25 -2.24 -20.59
N ALA A 190 -12.99 -1.83 -20.65
CA ALA A 190 -11.96 -2.45 -19.82
C ALA A 190 -12.18 -2.18 -18.33
N ILE A 191 -12.49 -0.93 -17.93
CA ILE A 191 -12.84 -0.61 -16.53
C ILE A 191 -14.02 -1.45 -16.04
N ARG A 192 -15.00 -1.71 -16.93
CA ARG A 192 -16.20 -2.49 -16.64
C ARG A 192 -15.90 -3.98 -16.54
N ASP A 193 -15.23 -4.54 -17.54
CA ASP A 193 -15.15 -5.99 -17.73
C ASP A 193 -13.84 -6.60 -17.22
N ASP A 194 -12.75 -5.82 -17.14
CA ASP A 194 -11.41 -6.24 -16.73
C ASP A 194 -10.59 -5.05 -16.21
N TYR A 195 -10.93 -4.56 -15.01
CA TYR A 195 -10.25 -3.41 -14.43
C TYR A 195 -8.77 -3.69 -14.13
N GLU A 196 -8.36 -4.96 -14.02
CA GLU A 196 -6.95 -5.33 -13.81
C GLU A 196 -6.10 -4.88 -15.01
N ALA A 197 -6.63 -4.92 -16.24
CA ALA A 197 -5.96 -4.42 -17.44
C ALA A 197 -5.56 -2.93 -17.33
N VAL A 198 -6.36 -2.11 -16.63
CA VAL A 198 -6.05 -0.69 -16.38
C VAL A 198 -4.84 -0.57 -15.47
N THR A 199 -4.76 -1.41 -14.43
CA THR A 199 -3.63 -1.38 -13.49
C THR A 199 -2.37 -2.03 -14.03
N ASP A 200 -2.49 -3.06 -14.87
CA ASP A 200 -1.37 -3.67 -15.58
C ASP A 200 -0.67 -2.68 -16.51
N THR A 201 -1.44 -1.79 -17.13
CA THR A 201 -0.90 -0.71 -17.95
C THR A 201 0.00 0.22 -17.13
N LEU A 202 -0.36 0.52 -15.87
CA LEU A 202 0.47 1.33 -14.96
C LEU A 202 1.75 0.61 -14.56
N VAL A 203 1.70 -0.72 -14.36
CA VAL A 203 2.87 -1.54 -14.01
C VAL A 203 3.94 -1.50 -15.13
N ARG A 204 3.51 -1.40 -16.39
CA ARG A 204 4.40 -1.35 -17.57
C ARG A 204 5.13 -0.02 -17.74
N VAL A 205 4.77 1.03 -17.02
CA VAL A 205 5.45 2.33 -17.07
C VAL A 205 6.84 2.22 -16.45
N GLN A 206 7.86 2.17 -17.31
CA GLN A 206 9.28 2.09 -16.94
C GLN A 206 10.11 2.98 -17.86
N ALA A 207 10.30 4.23 -17.45
CA ALA A 207 11.06 5.26 -18.15
C ALA A 207 12.49 4.81 -18.50
N GLN A 208 13.12 3.95 -17.69
CA GLN A 208 14.45 3.38 -17.95
C GLN A 208 14.49 2.49 -19.19
N ARG A 209 13.34 1.93 -19.61
CA ARG A 209 13.24 1.11 -20.82
C ARG A 209 13.02 1.95 -22.08
N ALA A 210 12.91 3.27 -21.94
CA ALA A 210 12.70 4.14 -23.08
C ALA A 210 13.88 4.10 -24.05
N ASP A 211 13.57 4.19 -25.35
CA ASP A 211 14.58 4.09 -26.39
C ASP A 211 14.54 5.27 -27.37
N ALA A 212 15.67 5.52 -28.02
CA ALA A 212 15.81 6.55 -29.04
C ALA A 212 16.59 6.01 -30.24
N PHE A 213 16.23 6.47 -31.43
CA PHE A 213 16.97 6.12 -32.65
C PHE A 213 18.43 6.59 -32.61
N ASN A 214 18.68 7.75 -32.00
CA ASN A 214 20.02 8.30 -31.82
C ASN A 214 20.53 7.99 -30.40
N PRO A 215 21.63 7.22 -30.24
CA PRO A 215 22.20 6.91 -28.94
C PRO A 215 22.67 8.15 -28.15
N HIS A 216 23.10 9.21 -28.84
CA HIS A 216 23.53 10.45 -28.18
C HIS A 216 22.36 11.16 -27.50
N ASP A 217 21.21 11.25 -28.16
CA ASP A 217 19.99 11.85 -27.60
C ASP A 217 19.53 11.04 -26.38
N LYS A 218 19.57 9.70 -26.48
CA LYS A 218 19.25 8.82 -25.35
C LYS A 218 20.16 9.13 -24.15
N HIS A 219 21.46 9.19 -24.37
CA HIS A 219 22.43 9.45 -23.30
C HIS A 219 22.20 10.82 -22.65
N MET A 220 21.97 11.87 -23.44
CA MET A 220 21.66 13.20 -22.93
C MET A 220 20.39 13.19 -22.06
N ILE A 221 19.29 12.61 -22.57
CA ILE A 221 18.00 12.56 -21.85
C ILE A 221 18.13 11.79 -20.54
N PHE A 222 18.78 10.62 -20.58
CA PHE A 222 18.95 9.76 -19.41
C PHE A 222 19.80 10.45 -18.34
N THR A 223 20.91 11.08 -18.74
CA THR A 223 21.77 11.84 -17.82
C THR A 223 21.02 13.00 -17.16
N ALA A 224 20.17 13.69 -17.91
CA ALA A 224 19.38 14.80 -17.40
C ALA A 224 18.28 14.34 -16.41
N ILE A 225 17.67 13.18 -16.65
CA ILE A 225 16.71 12.58 -15.71
C ILE A 225 17.42 12.09 -14.45
N GLU A 226 18.56 11.39 -14.57
CA GLU A 226 19.33 10.87 -13.44
C GLU A 226 19.86 11.97 -12.53
N SER A 227 20.24 13.13 -13.10
CA SER A 227 20.72 14.28 -12.33
C SER A 227 19.61 15.10 -11.67
N TRP A 228 18.34 14.85 -11.99
CA TRP A 228 17.20 15.50 -11.33
C TRP A 228 16.89 14.82 -9.99
N ALA A 229 16.50 15.61 -8.99
CA ALA A 229 16.16 15.11 -7.66
C ALA A 229 15.04 14.07 -7.73
N GLY A 230 15.36 12.79 -7.46
CA GLY A 230 14.44 11.65 -7.52
C GLY A 230 14.60 10.74 -8.76
N GLY A 231 15.38 11.15 -9.76
CA GLY A 231 15.77 10.32 -10.90
C GLY A 231 14.60 9.73 -11.69
N PHE A 232 14.85 8.58 -12.32
CA PHE A 232 13.81 7.82 -13.04
C PHE A 232 12.66 7.35 -12.14
N SER A 233 12.90 7.13 -10.84
CA SER A 233 11.87 6.71 -9.90
C SER A 233 10.78 7.78 -9.78
N ALA A 234 11.18 9.04 -9.59
CA ALA A 234 10.25 10.17 -9.50
C ALA A 234 9.49 10.42 -10.81
N VAL A 235 10.15 10.29 -11.96
CA VAL A 235 9.48 10.43 -13.27
C VAL A 235 8.42 9.34 -13.46
N ASN A 236 8.77 8.08 -13.18
CA ASN A 236 7.82 6.96 -13.25
C ASN A 236 6.64 7.17 -12.32
N GLN A 237 6.88 7.63 -11.09
CA GLN A 237 5.82 7.88 -10.12
C GLN A 237 4.88 8.99 -10.60
N ALA A 238 5.42 10.12 -11.05
CA ALA A 238 4.62 11.23 -11.55
C ALA A 238 3.73 10.82 -12.73
N VAL A 239 4.26 10.04 -13.68
CA VAL A 239 3.47 9.52 -14.81
C VAL A 239 2.39 8.55 -14.33
N LYS A 240 2.72 7.64 -13.41
CA LYS A 240 1.74 6.70 -12.84
C LYS A 240 0.63 7.43 -12.09
N ASP A 241 0.96 8.48 -11.35
CA ASP A 241 0.00 9.29 -10.61
C ASP A 241 -0.95 10.03 -11.56
N GLN A 242 -0.43 10.59 -12.65
CA GLN A 242 -1.26 11.25 -13.67
C GLN A 242 -2.16 10.26 -14.41
N LEU A 243 -1.63 9.10 -14.81
CA LEU A 243 -2.44 8.05 -15.43
C LEU A 243 -3.51 7.54 -14.46
N ARG A 244 -3.17 7.35 -13.19
CA ARG A 244 -4.13 6.97 -12.14
C ARG A 244 -5.24 8.02 -11.99
N ALA A 245 -4.87 9.29 -11.85
CA ALA A 245 -5.84 10.38 -11.67
C ALA A 245 -6.81 10.44 -12.87
N TRP A 246 -6.27 10.33 -14.07
CA TRP A 246 -7.04 10.30 -15.30
C TRP A 246 -7.95 9.06 -15.39
N CYS A 247 -7.46 7.85 -15.09
CA CYS A 247 -8.29 6.63 -15.04
C CYS A 247 -9.46 6.77 -14.06
N LEU A 248 -9.19 7.29 -12.86
CA LEU A 248 -10.21 7.54 -11.84
C LEU A 248 -11.24 8.56 -12.33
N GLN A 249 -10.82 9.63 -12.99
CA GLN A 249 -11.72 10.62 -13.57
C GLN A 249 -12.65 9.99 -14.62
N LYS A 250 -12.12 9.14 -15.52
CA LYS A 250 -12.93 8.45 -16.53
C LYS A 250 -13.92 7.46 -15.92
N ALA A 251 -13.49 6.68 -14.93
CA ALA A 251 -14.35 5.75 -14.19
C ALA A 251 -15.53 6.49 -13.51
N VAL A 252 -15.25 7.60 -12.81
CA VAL A 252 -16.27 8.43 -12.17
C VAL A 252 -17.19 9.09 -13.22
N GLY A 253 -16.61 9.63 -14.30
CA GLY A 253 -17.34 10.28 -15.38
C GLY A 253 -18.35 9.36 -16.07
N ALA A 254 -18.01 8.08 -16.28
CA ALA A 254 -18.94 7.09 -16.85
C ALA A 254 -20.19 6.90 -15.98
N VAL A 255 -20.00 6.85 -14.65
CA VAL A 255 -21.08 6.74 -13.68
C VAL A 255 -21.95 8.01 -13.65
N GLU A 256 -21.33 9.19 -13.73
CA GLU A 256 -22.05 10.47 -13.80
C GLU A 256 -22.84 10.60 -15.10
N ALA A 257 -22.30 10.13 -16.22
CA ALA A 257 -22.99 10.10 -17.51
C ALA A 257 -24.23 9.20 -17.48
N MET A 258 -24.14 7.99 -16.88
CA MET A 258 -25.32 7.12 -16.67
C MET A 258 -26.37 7.80 -15.79
N ARG A 259 -25.94 8.46 -14.70
CA ARG A 259 -26.84 9.20 -13.83
C ARG A 259 -27.53 10.34 -14.56
N ALA A 260 -26.81 11.09 -15.40
CA ALA A 260 -27.38 12.19 -16.19
C ALA A 260 -28.45 11.71 -17.19
N ARG A 261 -28.39 10.44 -17.63
CA ARG A 261 -29.43 9.80 -18.46
C ARG A 261 -30.63 9.27 -17.65
N GLY A 262 -30.60 9.37 -16.31
CA GLY A 262 -31.67 8.90 -15.43
C GLY A 262 -31.68 7.38 -15.20
N GLU A 263 -30.53 6.71 -15.38
CA GLU A 263 -30.41 5.25 -15.26
C GLU A 263 -29.99 4.79 -13.84
N ASP A 264 -30.06 5.67 -12.84
CA ASP A 264 -29.50 5.52 -11.49
C ASP A 264 -30.15 4.41 -10.62
N SER A 265 -31.29 3.88 -11.06
CA SER A 265 -32.03 2.81 -10.40
C SER A 265 -31.88 1.44 -11.08
N THR A 266 -31.05 1.33 -12.12
CA THR A 266 -30.87 0.10 -12.91
C THR A 266 -29.78 -0.81 -12.36
N ASP A 267 -29.89 -2.12 -12.59
CA ASP A 267 -28.83 -3.08 -12.25
C ASP A 267 -27.52 -2.80 -13.01
N ALA A 268 -27.61 -2.25 -14.23
CA ALA A 268 -26.43 -1.84 -15.00
C ALA A 268 -25.67 -0.69 -14.31
N PHE A 269 -26.40 0.28 -13.73
CA PHE A 269 -25.80 1.35 -12.95
C PHE A 269 -25.16 0.83 -11.65
N ALA A 270 -25.84 -0.08 -10.95
CA ALA A 270 -25.30 -0.72 -9.75
C ALA A 270 -24.03 -1.52 -10.04
N LYS A 271 -24.01 -2.26 -11.16
CA LYS A 271 -22.83 -3.00 -11.65
C LYS A 271 -21.66 -2.06 -11.88
N LEU A 272 -21.85 -1.00 -12.68
CA LEU A 272 -20.80 -0.02 -12.97
C LEU A 272 -20.30 0.65 -11.69
N ARG A 273 -21.20 1.04 -10.77
CA ARG A 273 -20.81 1.60 -9.47
C ARG A 273 -19.93 0.63 -8.67
N GLY A 274 -20.26 -0.66 -8.68
CA GLY A 274 -19.44 -1.70 -8.06
C GLY A 274 -18.05 -1.79 -8.67
N GLU A 275 -17.95 -1.85 -10.00
CA GLU A 275 -16.66 -1.94 -10.70
C GLU A 275 -15.78 -0.70 -10.47
N VAL A 276 -16.37 0.50 -10.53
CA VAL A 276 -15.67 1.74 -10.19
C VAL A 276 -15.22 1.75 -8.72
N GLY A 277 -16.03 1.18 -7.82
CA GLY A 277 -15.64 0.95 -6.43
C GLY A 277 -14.38 0.08 -6.30
N SER A 278 -14.26 -0.97 -7.11
CA SER A 278 -13.09 -1.86 -7.12
C SER A 278 -11.84 -1.18 -7.67
N VAL A 279 -11.99 -0.37 -8.71
CA VAL A 279 -10.89 0.45 -9.24
C VAL A 279 -10.41 1.44 -8.17
N LEU A 280 -11.34 2.15 -7.51
CA LEU A 280 -11.03 3.06 -6.41
C LEU A 280 -10.31 2.34 -5.27
N LEU A 281 -10.77 1.14 -4.90
CA LEU A 281 -10.17 0.35 -3.83
C LEU A 281 -8.72 -0.04 -4.16
N GLN A 282 -8.45 -0.49 -5.39
CA GLN A 282 -7.11 -0.87 -5.82
C GLN A 282 -6.14 0.31 -5.84
N PHE A 283 -6.66 1.51 -6.12
CA PHE A 283 -5.90 2.74 -5.97
C PHE A 283 -5.75 3.15 -4.49
N GLY A 284 -6.50 2.59 -3.55
CA GLY A 284 -6.45 2.97 -2.13
C GLY A 284 -7.32 4.17 -1.78
N GLU A 285 -8.26 4.54 -2.66
CA GLU A 285 -9.30 5.53 -2.39
C GLU A 285 -10.45 4.87 -1.57
N HIS A 286 -10.11 4.32 -0.40
CA HIS A 286 -11.00 3.42 0.35
C HIS A 286 -12.37 4.03 0.69
N ASP A 287 -12.41 5.31 1.11
CA ASP A 287 -13.66 5.98 1.47
C ASP A 287 -14.57 6.19 0.24
N LYS A 288 -13.98 6.52 -0.92
CA LYS A 288 -14.74 6.66 -2.17
C LYS A 288 -15.24 5.28 -2.61
N ALA A 289 -14.41 4.25 -2.56
CA ALA A 289 -14.81 2.89 -2.88
C ALA A 289 -16.02 2.43 -2.06
N ILE A 290 -15.98 2.65 -0.73
CA ILE A 290 -17.09 2.33 0.18
C ILE A 290 -18.37 3.05 -0.25
N ALA A 291 -18.32 4.36 -0.51
CA ALA A 291 -19.50 5.11 -0.94
C ALA A 291 -20.09 4.58 -2.26
N TYR A 292 -19.23 4.18 -3.20
CA TYR A 292 -19.67 3.58 -4.46
C TYR A 292 -20.35 2.23 -4.23
N TYR A 293 -19.76 1.35 -3.43
CA TYR A 293 -20.35 0.06 -3.09
C TYR A 293 -21.67 0.19 -2.31
N GLU A 294 -21.78 1.13 -1.36
CA GLU A 294 -23.02 1.37 -0.60
C GLU A 294 -24.17 1.82 -1.51
N THR A 295 -23.88 2.71 -2.46
CA THR A 295 -24.90 3.13 -3.45
C THR A 295 -25.31 2.02 -4.39
N ALA A 296 -24.37 1.18 -4.85
CA ALA A 296 -24.68 0.00 -5.64
C ALA A 296 -25.52 -1.02 -4.85
N LEU A 297 -25.18 -1.22 -3.57
CA LEU A 297 -25.84 -2.16 -2.67
C LEU A 297 -27.30 -1.76 -2.46
N ALA A 298 -27.57 -0.46 -2.28
CA ALA A 298 -28.92 0.06 -2.13
C ALA A 298 -29.81 -0.21 -3.36
N VAL A 299 -29.23 -0.21 -4.57
CA VAL A 299 -29.95 -0.55 -5.81
C VAL A 299 -30.22 -2.05 -5.85
N TYR A 300 -29.21 -2.90 -5.67
CA TYR A 300 -29.41 -4.36 -5.72
C TYR A 300 -30.31 -4.91 -4.61
N LEU A 301 -30.29 -4.31 -3.40
CA LEU A 301 -31.25 -4.67 -2.36
C LEU A 301 -32.70 -4.39 -2.78
N ARG A 302 -32.93 -3.39 -3.65
CA ARG A 302 -34.26 -3.07 -4.18
C ARG A 302 -34.65 -3.97 -5.36
N THR A 303 -33.71 -4.28 -6.24
CA THR A 303 -33.99 -5.01 -7.49
C THR A 303 -33.94 -6.54 -7.32
N GLU A 304 -32.98 -7.06 -6.54
CA GLU A 304 -32.78 -8.49 -6.30
C GLU A 304 -33.25 -8.95 -4.91
N GLY A 305 -33.39 -8.03 -3.95
CA GLY A 305 -33.70 -8.35 -2.55
C GLY A 305 -32.48 -8.76 -1.73
N GLU A 306 -32.67 -9.02 -0.44
CA GLU A 306 -31.57 -9.28 0.53
C GLU A 306 -30.72 -10.51 0.22
N LYS A 307 -31.22 -11.41 -0.63
CA LYS A 307 -30.58 -12.69 -0.98
C LYS A 307 -30.00 -12.71 -2.41
N GLY A 308 -29.93 -11.55 -3.06
CA GLY A 308 -29.37 -11.41 -4.40
C GLY A 308 -27.88 -11.78 -4.46
N GLY A 309 -27.44 -12.40 -5.56
CA GLY A 309 -26.03 -12.74 -5.76
C GLY A 309 -25.13 -11.50 -5.79
N ASN A 310 -25.62 -10.40 -6.38
CA ASN A 310 -24.87 -9.14 -6.44
C ASN A 310 -24.81 -8.44 -5.06
N VAL A 311 -25.81 -8.66 -4.21
CA VAL A 311 -25.80 -8.20 -2.80
C VAL A 311 -24.67 -8.88 -2.03
N ALA A 312 -24.51 -10.20 -2.18
CA ALA A 312 -23.41 -10.92 -1.55
C ALA A 312 -22.03 -10.45 -2.04
N ALA A 313 -21.89 -10.24 -3.36
CA ALA A 313 -20.66 -9.72 -3.96
C ALA A 313 -20.30 -8.34 -3.41
N LEU A 314 -21.26 -7.42 -3.27
CA LEU A 314 -21.01 -6.09 -2.71
C LEU A 314 -20.69 -6.11 -1.22
N TYR A 315 -21.30 -7.01 -0.44
CA TYR A 315 -20.88 -7.20 0.96
C TYR A 315 -19.43 -7.69 1.07
N ASN A 316 -18.99 -8.59 0.18
CA ASN A 316 -17.57 -8.98 0.10
C ASN A 316 -16.68 -7.76 -0.26
N ASN A 317 -17.06 -6.96 -1.25
CA ASN A 317 -16.28 -5.80 -1.67
C ASN A 317 -16.20 -4.71 -0.59
N LEU A 318 -17.30 -4.43 0.10
CA LEU A 318 -17.31 -3.55 1.27
C LEU A 318 -16.42 -4.10 2.38
N GLY A 319 -16.51 -5.41 2.65
CA GLY A 319 -15.66 -6.09 3.62
C GLY A 319 -14.17 -5.88 3.31
N ALA A 320 -13.78 -6.00 2.04
CA ALA A 320 -12.41 -5.76 1.59
C ALA A 320 -12.00 -4.29 1.81
N ALA A 321 -12.85 -3.34 1.44
CA ALA A 321 -12.56 -1.93 1.65
C ALA A 321 -12.39 -1.55 3.13
N TYR A 322 -13.23 -2.10 4.02
CA TYR A 322 -13.06 -1.90 5.46
C TYR A 322 -11.82 -2.61 6.02
N ALA A 323 -11.46 -3.78 5.49
CA ALA A 323 -10.24 -4.49 5.87
C ALA A 323 -8.99 -3.68 5.51
N ASP A 324 -8.93 -3.09 4.31
CA ASP A 324 -7.81 -2.26 3.87
C ASP A 324 -7.65 -0.99 4.72
N LYS A 325 -8.76 -0.44 5.23
CA LYS A 325 -8.74 0.66 6.23
C LYS A 325 -8.29 0.22 7.63
N GLY A 326 -8.12 -1.08 7.87
CA GLY A 326 -7.82 -1.65 9.19
C GLY A 326 -9.04 -1.79 10.10
N GLU A 327 -10.26 -1.63 9.59
CA GLU A 327 -11.51 -1.79 10.34
C GLU A 327 -12.01 -3.24 10.28
N TYR A 328 -11.17 -4.17 10.76
CA TYR A 328 -11.38 -5.61 10.56
C TYR A 328 -12.64 -6.19 11.21
N ASP A 329 -13.15 -5.59 12.29
CA ASP A 329 -14.41 -6.02 12.91
C ASP A 329 -15.61 -5.79 11.97
N ARG A 330 -15.63 -4.63 11.28
CA ARG A 330 -16.66 -4.34 10.27
C ARG A 330 -16.50 -5.23 9.05
N ALA A 331 -15.26 -5.44 8.61
CA ALA A 331 -14.98 -6.36 7.50
C ALA A 331 -15.54 -7.76 7.76
N VAL A 332 -15.27 -8.33 8.95
CA VAL A 332 -15.80 -9.64 9.35
C VAL A 332 -17.32 -9.67 9.31
N GLN A 333 -18.01 -8.68 9.87
CA GLN A 333 -19.48 -8.64 9.85
C GLN A 333 -20.05 -8.63 8.43
N LEU A 334 -19.42 -7.89 7.51
CA LEU A 334 -19.83 -7.81 6.12
C LEU A 334 -19.56 -9.12 5.38
N TYR A 335 -18.41 -9.74 5.60
CA TYR A 335 -18.11 -11.05 5.03
C TYR A 335 -19.02 -12.16 5.58
N GLU A 336 -19.41 -12.12 6.86
CA GLU A 336 -20.38 -13.06 7.44
C GLU A 336 -21.76 -12.91 6.79
N LYS A 337 -22.20 -11.67 6.50
CA LYS A 337 -23.42 -11.42 5.72
C LYS A 337 -23.32 -11.97 4.30
N ALA A 338 -22.20 -11.69 3.61
CA ALA A 338 -21.95 -12.22 2.28
C ALA A 338 -21.98 -13.76 2.28
N LEU A 339 -21.34 -14.39 3.26
CA LEU A 339 -21.27 -15.84 3.41
C LEU A 339 -22.66 -16.44 3.58
N ALA A 340 -23.49 -15.87 4.46
CA ALA A 340 -24.85 -16.36 4.69
C ALA A 340 -25.68 -16.35 3.39
N ILE A 341 -25.59 -15.26 2.62
CA ILE A 341 -26.29 -15.14 1.34
C ILE A 341 -25.73 -16.13 0.31
N THR A 342 -24.41 -16.21 0.14
CA THR A 342 -23.77 -17.11 -0.84
C THR A 342 -24.06 -18.58 -0.53
N VAL A 343 -24.01 -18.98 0.74
CA VAL A 343 -24.34 -20.36 1.15
C VAL A 343 -25.80 -20.68 0.86
N GLU A 344 -26.73 -19.75 1.15
CA GLU A 344 -28.15 -19.98 0.89
C GLU A 344 -28.44 -20.04 -0.62
N ALA A 345 -27.83 -19.16 -1.43
CA ALA A 345 -28.12 -19.04 -2.85
C ALA A 345 -27.41 -20.08 -3.72
N LEU A 346 -26.16 -20.41 -3.40
CA LEU A 346 -25.26 -21.22 -4.25
C LEU A 346 -24.82 -22.53 -3.59
N GLY A 347 -25.00 -22.66 -2.26
CA GLY A 347 -24.61 -23.82 -1.48
C GLY A 347 -23.24 -23.71 -0.82
N GLU A 348 -23.01 -24.54 0.20
CA GLU A 348 -21.77 -24.55 1.00
C GLU A 348 -20.51 -24.90 0.20
N LYS A 349 -20.66 -25.62 -0.91
CA LYS A 349 -19.55 -26.11 -1.74
C LYS A 349 -19.29 -25.28 -3.00
N HIS A 350 -19.96 -24.14 -3.16
CA HIS A 350 -19.75 -23.30 -4.33
C HIS A 350 -18.39 -22.58 -4.26
N PRO A 351 -17.65 -22.39 -5.38
CA PRO A 351 -16.38 -21.65 -5.40
C PRO A 351 -16.46 -20.26 -4.74
N SER A 352 -17.54 -19.50 -4.98
CA SER A 352 -17.75 -18.19 -4.34
C SER A 352 -17.84 -18.27 -2.81
N THR A 353 -18.32 -19.38 -2.25
CA THR A 353 -18.34 -19.62 -0.80
C THR A 353 -16.90 -19.77 -0.27
N ALA A 354 -16.03 -20.43 -1.05
CA ALA A 354 -14.61 -20.54 -0.72
C ALA A 354 -13.91 -19.17 -0.72
N ASP A 355 -14.28 -18.28 -1.65
CA ASP A 355 -13.72 -16.93 -1.71
C ASP A 355 -14.10 -16.09 -0.48
N THR A 356 -15.37 -16.15 -0.05
CA THR A 356 -15.78 -15.48 1.19
C THR A 356 -15.12 -16.08 2.44
N TYR A 357 -14.95 -17.40 2.51
CA TYR A 357 -14.18 -18.01 3.59
C TYR A 357 -12.72 -17.56 3.59
N ASN A 358 -12.08 -17.47 2.43
CA ASN A 358 -10.72 -16.95 2.33
C ASN A 358 -10.63 -15.49 2.80
N ASN A 359 -11.62 -14.65 2.46
CA ASN A 359 -11.68 -13.26 2.91
C ASN A 359 -11.88 -13.13 4.43
N LEU A 360 -12.73 -13.97 5.03
CA LEU A 360 -12.84 -14.08 6.49
C LEU A 360 -11.51 -14.50 7.11
N GLY A 361 -10.84 -15.49 6.52
CA GLY A 361 -9.51 -15.92 6.92
C GLY A 361 -8.51 -14.75 6.95
N ASN A 362 -8.46 -13.97 5.87
CA ASN A 362 -7.62 -12.77 5.77
C ASN A 362 -7.96 -11.73 6.84
N ALA A 363 -9.25 -11.45 7.07
CA ALA A 363 -9.68 -10.48 8.06
C ALA A 363 -9.30 -10.91 9.49
N TYR A 364 -9.48 -12.19 9.84
CA TYR A 364 -9.07 -12.73 11.13
C TYR A 364 -7.55 -12.79 11.28
N TYR A 365 -6.82 -13.10 10.22
CA TYR A 365 -5.36 -13.05 10.20
C TYR A 365 -4.86 -11.64 10.53
N SER A 366 -5.40 -10.62 9.87
CA SER A 366 -5.03 -9.22 10.11
C SER A 366 -5.42 -8.71 11.51
N LYS A 367 -6.42 -9.33 12.16
CA LYS A 367 -6.75 -9.10 13.58
C LYS A 367 -5.78 -9.77 14.55
N GLY A 368 -4.94 -10.69 14.07
CA GLY A 368 -4.09 -11.54 14.90
C GLY A 368 -4.80 -12.75 15.51
N ASP A 369 -6.02 -13.08 15.07
CA ASP A 369 -6.74 -14.30 15.47
C ASP A 369 -6.42 -15.42 14.46
N TYR A 370 -5.20 -15.96 14.58
CA TYR A 370 -4.68 -16.92 13.62
C TYR A 370 -5.41 -18.28 13.67
N ASP A 371 -6.02 -18.64 14.81
CA ASP A 371 -6.79 -19.87 14.93
C ASP A 371 -8.05 -19.82 14.06
N LYS A 372 -8.80 -18.72 14.13
CA LYS A 372 -9.96 -18.52 13.24
C LYS A 372 -9.53 -18.39 11.79
N ALA A 373 -8.42 -17.69 11.53
CA ALA A 373 -7.89 -17.55 10.17
C ALA A 373 -7.64 -18.92 9.53
N VAL A 374 -6.92 -19.81 10.22
CA VAL A 374 -6.68 -21.19 9.80
C VAL A 374 -7.99 -21.94 9.56
N ALA A 375 -8.94 -21.90 10.49
CA ALA A 375 -10.20 -22.61 10.36
C ALA A 375 -10.98 -22.18 9.09
N PHE A 376 -10.99 -20.88 8.77
CA PHE A 376 -11.64 -20.38 7.57
C PHE A 376 -10.86 -20.72 6.29
N TYR A 377 -9.52 -20.63 6.30
CA TYR A 377 -8.72 -21.07 5.16
C TYR A 377 -8.84 -22.57 4.88
N GLU A 378 -8.93 -23.43 5.91
CA GLU A 378 -9.15 -24.87 5.74
C GLU A 378 -10.51 -25.17 5.10
N LYS A 379 -11.57 -24.43 5.47
CA LYS A 379 -12.87 -24.51 4.79
C LYS A 379 -12.78 -24.09 3.32
N ALA A 380 -12.12 -22.96 3.04
CA ALA A 380 -11.90 -22.51 1.67
C ALA A 380 -11.09 -23.53 0.84
N LEU A 381 -10.06 -24.13 1.46
CA LEU A 381 -9.22 -25.14 0.84
C LEU A 381 -10.02 -26.39 0.48
N ALA A 382 -10.83 -26.90 1.40
CA ALA A 382 -11.66 -28.08 1.17
C ALA A 382 -12.57 -27.91 -0.05
N ILE A 383 -13.23 -26.74 -0.16
CA ILE A 383 -14.09 -26.41 -1.30
C ILE A 383 -13.27 -26.29 -2.60
N ARG A 384 -12.15 -25.57 -2.59
CA ARG A 384 -11.31 -25.37 -3.78
C ARG A 384 -10.70 -26.67 -4.28
N VAL A 385 -10.27 -27.56 -3.38
CA VAL A 385 -9.80 -28.90 -3.75
C VAL A 385 -10.93 -29.73 -4.37
N GLU A 386 -12.12 -29.72 -3.78
CA GLU A 386 -13.27 -30.46 -4.31
C GLU A 386 -13.74 -29.95 -5.69
N THR A 387 -13.73 -28.63 -5.90
CA THR A 387 -14.32 -27.99 -7.09
C THR A 387 -13.33 -27.72 -8.22
N LEU A 388 -12.10 -27.30 -7.90
CA LEU A 388 -11.07 -26.89 -8.87
C LEU A 388 -9.91 -27.91 -8.97
N GLY A 389 -9.78 -28.78 -7.97
CA GLY A 389 -8.70 -29.75 -7.86
C GLY A 389 -7.49 -29.26 -7.07
N GLU A 390 -6.64 -30.22 -6.66
CA GLU A 390 -5.47 -29.95 -5.82
C GLU A 390 -4.41 -29.07 -6.50
N LYS A 391 -4.32 -29.12 -7.84
CA LYS A 391 -3.29 -28.43 -8.63
C LYS A 391 -3.73 -27.06 -9.17
N HIS A 392 -4.90 -26.56 -8.77
CA HIS A 392 -5.39 -25.27 -9.26
C HIS A 392 -4.62 -24.10 -8.61
N PRO A 393 -4.34 -23.00 -9.35
CA PRO A 393 -3.70 -21.81 -8.79
C PRO A 393 -4.38 -21.23 -7.54
N SER A 394 -5.72 -21.19 -7.52
CA SER A 394 -6.48 -20.74 -6.33
C SER A 394 -6.29 -21.66 -5.12
N THR A 395 -6.09 -22.96 -5.33
CA THR A 395 -5.76 -23.92 -4.26
C THR A 395 -4.35 -23.65 -3.72
N ALA A 396 -3.38 -23.37 -4.61
CA ALA A 396 -2.03 -22.97 -4.21
C ALA A 396 -2.01 -21.67 -3.39
N GLN A 397 -2.87 -20.71 -3.73
CA GLN A 397 -3.03 -19.48 -2.95
C GLN A 397 -3.53 -19.77 -1.53
N THR A 398 -4.53 -20.65 -1.37
CA THR A 398 -5.04 -21.03 -0.04
C THR A 398 -3.99 -21.78 0.77
N TYR A 399 -3.22 -22.68 0.15
CA TYR A 399 -2.08 -23.31 0.82
C TYR A 399 -1.05 -22.28 1.29
N ASN A 400 -0.73 -21.27 0.46
CA ASN A 400 0.17 -20.21 0.88
C ASN A 400 -0.38 -19.42 2.08
N ASN A 401 -1.67 -19.09 2.10
CA ASN A 401 -2.30 -18.38 3.21
C ASN A 401 -2.31 -19.21 4.51
N LEU A 402 -2.56 -20.52 4.41
CA LEU A 402 -2.40 -21.44 5.54
C LEU A 402 -0.95 -21.46 6.03
N GLY A 403 0.01 -21.51 5.12
CA GLY A 403 1.44 -21.46 5.47
C GLY A 403 1.79 -20.22 6.30
N ILE A 404 1.35 -19.04 5.84
CA ILE A 404 1.53 -17.76 6.53
C ILE A 404 0.84 -17.77 7.91
N ALA A 405 -0.39 -18.28 8.00
CA ALA A 405 -1.13 -18.32 9.26
C ALA A 405 -0.49 -19.28 10.28
N TYR A 406 -0.02 -20.44 9.85
CA TYR A 406 0.71 -21.38 10.72
C TYR A 406 2.09 -20.85 11.13
N HIS A 407 2.80 -20.14 10.24
CA HIS A 407 4.04 -19.45 10.58
C HIS A 407 3.81 -18.41 11.70
N SER A 408 2.77 -17.59 11.58
CA SER A 408 2.40 -16.60 12.59
C SER A 408 1.98 -17.23 13.93
N LYS A 409 1.50 -18.48 13.92
CA LYS A 409 1.23 -19.27 15.14
C LYS A 409 2.49 -19.89 15.76
N GLY A 410 3.62 -19.87 15.06
CA GLY A 410 4.85 -20.57 15.45
C GLY A 410 4.87 -22.06 15.11
N ASP A 411 3.89 -22.58 14.36
CA ASP A 411 3.87 -23.97 13.88
C ASP A 411 4.61 -24.04 12.52
N TYR A 412 5.94 -23.94 12.58
CA TYR A 412 6.78 -23.83 11.39
C TYR A 412 6.75 -25.08 10.51
N ASP A 413 6.55 -26.27 11.09
CA ASP A 413 6.47 -27.52 10.33
C ASP A 413 5.24 -27.54 9.41
N LYS A 414 4.07 -27.13 9.92
CA LYS A 414 2.89 -27.00 9.05
C LYS A 414 3.05 -25.86 8.05
N ALA A 415 3.67 -24.75 8.46
CA ALA A 415 3.94 -23.64 7.54
C ALA A 415 4.76 -24.10 6.33
N ILE A 416 5.86 -24.82 6.60
CA ILE A 416 6.73 -25.43 5.58
C ILE A 416 5.92 -26.37 4.68
N ALA A 417 5.18 -27.33 5.25
CA ALA A 417 4.43 -28.31 4.48
C ALA A 417 3.41 -27.65 3.53
N TYR A 418 2.74 -26.59 3.97
CA TYR A 418 1.79 -25.85 3.15
C TYR A 418 2.48 -24.99 2.09
N HIS A 419 3.60 -24.33 2.41
CA HIS A 419 4.39 -23.59 1.43
C HIS A 419 4.99 -24.51 0.35
N GLU A 420 5.43 -25.71 0.70
CA GLU A 420 5.93 -26.71 -0.27
C GLU A 420 4.82 -27.16 -1.24
N LYS A 421 3.60 -27.41 -0.74
CA LYS A 421 2.44 -27.70 -1.60
C LYS A 421 2.13 -26.54 -2.55
N ALA A 422 2.10 -25.31 -2.04
CA ALA A 422 1.87 -24.13 -2.87
C ALA A 422 2.96 -23.94 -3.92
N LEU A 423 4.23 -24.18 -3.56
CA LEU A 423 5.38 -24.07 -4.44
C LEU A 423 5.32 -25.09 -5.57
N ALA A 424 5.04 -26.36 -5.26
CA ALA A 424 4.94 -27.41 -6.26
C ALA A 424 3.91 -27.07 -7.35
N ILE A 425 2.75 -26.56 -6.94
CA ILE A 425 1.69 -26.15 -7.88
C ILE A 425 2.13 -24.94 -8.72
N LYS A 426 2.73 -23.92 -8.11
CA LYS A 426 3.18 -22.71 -8.83
C LYS A 426 4.30 -23.01 -9.83
N VAL A 427 5.23 -23.89 -9.49
CA VAL A 427 6.27 -24.37 -10.42
C VAL A 427 5.65 -25.11 -11.60
N GLU A 428 4.67 -25.98 -11.35
CA GLU A 428 3.97 -26.73 -12.42
C GLU A 428 3.14 -25.82 -13.33
N THR A 429 2.47 -24.80 -12.77
CA THR A 429 1.49 -23.97 -13.50
C THR A 429 2.06 -22.69 -14.09
N LEU A 430 3.00 -22.03 -13.41
CA LEU A 430 3.57 -20.74 -13.81
C LEU A 430 5.03 -20.86 -14.27
N GLY A 431 5.70 -21.97 -13.93
CA GLY A 431 7.12 -22.19 -14.17
C GLY A 431 8.02 -21.76 -13.00
N GLU A 432 9.26 -22.26 -13.03
CA GLU A 432 10.25 -22.05 -11.97
C GLU A 432 10.69 -20.58 -11.87
N HIS A 433 10.78 -19.86 -13.00
CA HIS A 433 11.24 -18.47 -13.07
C HIS A 433 10.14 -17.42 -12.93
N HIS A 434 8.94 -17.79 -12.48
CA HIS A 434 7.84 -16.84 -12.34
C HIS A 434 7.93 -16.03 -11.03
N PRO A 435 7.63 -14.71 -11.01
CA PRO A 435 7.67 -13.89 -9.79
C PRO A 435 6.87 -14.46 -8.60
N ASN A 436 5.66 -14.98 -8.85
CA ASN A 436 4.85 -15.63 -7.80
C ASN A 436 5.49 -16.90 -7.21
N THR A 437 6.34 -17.58 -7.98
CA THR A 437 7.15 -18.72 -7.52
C THR A 437 8.25 -18.22 -6.58
N ALA A 438 8.92 -17.12 -6.94
CA ALA A 438 9.93 -16.47 -6.09
C ALA A 438 9.37 -16.02 -4.72
N THR A 439 8.15 -15.46 -4.70
CA THR A 439 7.47 -15.11 -3.44
C THR A 439 7.26 -16.33 -2.55
N THR A 440 6.96 -17.49 -3.13
CA THR A 440 6.72 -18.72 -2.35
C THR A 440 8.03 -19.30 -1.82
N TYR A 441 9.10 -19.25 -2.61
CA TYR A 441 10.45 -19.55 -2.13
C TYR A 441 10.86 -18.64 -0.96
N ASN A 442 10.56 -17.34 -1.04
CA ASN A 442 10.84 -16.41 0.05
C ASN A 442 10.11 -16.78 1.34
N ASN A 443 8.80 -17.08 1.26
CA ASN A 443 8.01 -17.48 2.44
C ASN A 443 8.50 -18.81 3.03
N LEU A 444 8.88 -19.76 2.18
CA LEU A 444 9.45 -21.03 2.61
C LEU A 444 10.82 -20.82 3.29
N GLY A 445 11.65 -19.93 2.76
CA GLY A 445 12.93 -19.54 3.36
C GLY A 445 12.74 -18.91 4.74
N GLU A 446 11.72 -18.07 4.90
CA GLU A 446 11.37 -17.45 6.19
C GLU A 446 10.89 -18.47 7.23
N ALA A 447 10.11 -19.46 6.79
CA ALA A 447 9.68 -20.56 7.65
C ALA A 447 10.86 -21.44 8.09
N TYR A 448 11.78 -21.78 7.19
CA TYR A 448 13.02 -22.49 7.56
C TYR A 448 13.91 -21.67 8.48
N TYR A 449 14.05 -20.37 8.24
CA TYR A 449 14.81 -19.47 9.08
C TYR A 449 14.25 -19.43 10.51
N SER A 450 12.93 -19.28 10.65
CA SER A 450 12.26 -19.23 11.94
C SER A 450 12.33 -20.56 12.70
N LYS A 451 12.44 -21.68 11.97
CA LYS A 451 12.69 -23.02 12.54
C LYS A 451 14.17 -23.25 12.93
N GLY A 452 15.10 -22.40 12.49
CA GLY A 452 16.54 -22.56 12.70
C GLY A 452 17.23 -23.43 11.63
N GLU A 453 16.55 -23.82 10.56
CA GLU A 453 17.11 -24.59 9.44
C GLU A 453 17.80 -23.67 8.42
N TYR A 454 18.87 -23.00 8.84
CA TYR A 454 19.50 -21.90 8.09
C TYR A 454 19.98 -22.27 6.68
N ASP A 455 20.52 -23.47 6.47
CA ASP A 455 21.00 -23.90 5.14
C ASP A 455 19.86 -24.04 4.12
N ARG A 456 18.70 -24.54 4.57
CA ARG A 456 17.51 -24.64 3.72
C ARG A 456 16.90 -23.26 3.46
N ALA A 457 16.94 -22.38 4.45
CA ALA A 457 16.52 -20.99 4.28
C ALA A 457 17.37 -20.28 3.21
N ILE A 458 18.70 -20.42 3.28
CA ILE A 458 19.64 -19.88 2.28
C ILE A 458 19.27 -20.40 0.88
N GLY A 459 19.13 -21.71 0.71
CA GLY A 459 18.80 -22.30 -0.60
C GLY A 459 17.47 -21.77 -1.18
N CYS A 460 16.47 -21.53 -0.33
CA CYS A 460 15.20 -20.94 -0.76
C CYS A 460 15.35 -19.47 -1.16
N TYR A 461 16.04 -18.66 -0.35
CA TYR A 461 16.24 -17.25 -0.64
C TYR A 461 17.15 -17.01 -1.85
N GLU A 462 18.17 -17.86 -2.08
CA GLU A 462 19.01 -17.79 -3.28
C GLU A 462 18.19 -18.03 -4.55
N LYS A 463 17.30 -19.04 -4.55
CA LYS A 463 16.37 -19.25 -5.67
C LYS A 463 15.45 -18.05 -5.89
N ALA A 464 14.86 -17.51 -4.82
CA ALA A 464 14.02 -16.33 -4.91
C ALA A 464 14.79 -15.11 -5.45
N LEU A 465 16.05 -14.95 -5.05
CA LEU A 465 16.92 -13.87 -5.50
C LEU A 465 17.22 -13.98 -6.99
N THR A 466 17.64 -15.16 -7.47
CA THR A 466 17.90 -15.40 -8.90
C THR A 466 16.69 -15.02 -9.74
N ILE A 467 15.50 -15.49 -9.38
CA ILE A 467 14.27 -15.19 -10.11
C ILE A 467 13.97 -13.69 -10.10
N LYS A 468 14.13 -13.01 -8.96
CA LYS A 468 13.87 -11.56 -8.87
C LYS A 468 14.88 -10.74 -9.67
N VAL A 469 16.16 -11.10 -9.65
CA VAL A 469 17.18 -10.46 -10.50
C VAL A 469 16.82 -10.61 -11.98
N ASP A 470 16.43 -11.81 -12.41
CA ASP A 470 16.05 -12.06 -13.81
C ASP A 470 14.77 -11.33 -14.24
N THR A 471 13.80 -11.18 -13.32
CA THR A 471 12.46 -10.67 -13.66
C THR A 471 12.29 -9.15 -13.48
N VAL A 472 12.81 -8.59 -12.38
CA VAL A 472 12.66 -7.17 -12.04
C VAL A 472 13.99 -6.41 -12.00
N GLY A 473 15.12 -7.12 -12.08
CA GLY A 473 16.46 -6.53 -12.10
C GLY A 473 17.13 -6.51 -10.72
N GLU A 474 18.45 -6.38 -10.73
CA GLU A 474 19.28 -6.40 -9.53
C GLU A 474 19.02 -5.21 -8.60
N LYS A 475 18.68 -4.05 -9.16
CA LYS A 475 18.44 -2.79 -8.43
C LYS A 475 16.99 -2.57 -7.98
N HIS A 476 16.14 -3.60 -8.04
CA HIS A 476 14.74 -3.45 -7.65
C HIS A 476 14.55 -3.60 -6.13
N PRO A 477 13.67 -2.83 -5.47
CA PRO A 477 13.43 -2.94 -4.02
C PRO A 477 13.04 -4.34 -3.54
N SER A 478 12.31 -5.10 -4.34
CA SER A 478 11.95 -6.49 -3.99
C SER A 478 13.15 -7.45 -4.06
N THR A 479 14.17 -7.12 -4.86
CA THR A 479 15.46 -7.83 -4.89
C THR A 479 16.27 -7.48 -3.66
N ALA A 480 16.32 -6.19 -3.29
CA ALA A 480 16.95 -5.68 -2.07
C ALA A 480 16.45 -6.42 -0.81
N SER A 481 15.13 -6.54 -0.64
CA SER A 481 14.56 -7.26 0.50
C SER A 481 14.99 -8.73 0.58
N THR A 482 15.31 -9.38 -0.55
CA THR A 482 15.81 -10.75 -0.56
C THR A 482 17.28 -10.82 -0.12
N TYR A 483 18.09 -9.82 -0.50
CA TYR A 483 19.44 -9.66 0.04
C TYR A 483 19.41 -9.44 1.56
N GLY A 484 18.51 -8.59 2.06
CA GLY A 484 18.33 -8.38 3.52
C GLY A 484 17.89 -9.65 4.26
N ASN A 485 17.01 -10.46 3.65
CA ASN A 485 16.61 -11.75 4.20
C ASN A 485 17.80 -12.72 4.28
N LEU A 486 18.57 -12.85 3.19
CA LEU A 486 19.81 -13.65 3.20
C LEU A 486 20.80 -13.15 4.26
N GLY A 487 20.99 -11.83 4.37
CA GLY A 487 21.84 -11.21 5.39
C GLY A 487 21.42 -11.61 6.81
N SER A 488 20.11 -11.66 7.06
CA SER A 488 19.55 -12.08 8.35
C SER A 488 19.83 -13.55 8.67
N VAL A 489 19.78 -14.43 7.67
CA VAL A 489 20.12 -15.85 7.85
C VAL A 489 21.61 -16.04 8.11
N TYR A 490 22.49 -15.37 7.35
CA TYR A 490 23.94 -15.45 7.56
C TYR A 490 24.35 -14.85 8.91
N HIS A 491 23.70 -13.76 9.35
CA HIS A 491 23.87 -13.21 10.68
C HIS A 491 23.57 -14.26 11.76
N SER A 492 22.41 -14.92 11.68
CA SER A 492 22.02 -15.94 12.65
C SER A 492 22.88 -17.21 12.61
N LYS A 493 23.52 -17.48 11.46
CA LYS A 493 24.50 -18.55 11.29
C LYS A 493 25.90 -18.17 11.81
N GLY A 494 26.14 -16.90 12.14
CA GLY A 494 27.42 -16.38 12.62
C GLY A 494 28.41 -15.99 11.52
N ASP A 495 28.01 -15.99 10.25
CA ASP A 495 28.83 -15.51 9.13
C ASP A 495 28.60 -14.00 8.94
N TYR A 496 29.20 -13.20 9.83
CA TYR A 496 28.99 -11.76 9.87
C TYR A 496 29.52 -11.04 8.63
N ASP A 497 30.61 -11.52 8.02
CA ASP A 497 31.18 -10.88 6.82
C ASP A 497 30.25 -11.02 5.62
N LYS A 498 29.67 -12.21 5.41
CA LYS A 498 28.68 -12.40 4.35
C LYS A 498 27.37 -11.66 4.64
N ALA A 499 26.95 -11.60 5.90
CA ALA A 499 25.79 -10.83 6.30
C ALA A 499 25.95 -9.33 6.03
N ILE A 500 27.10 -8.74 6.38
CA ILE A 500 27.41 -7.32 6.10
C ILE A 500 27.36 -7.06 4.59
N GLN A 501 28.03 -7.88 3.77
CA GLN A 501 28.02 -7.69 2.31
C GLN A 501 26.61 -7.71 1.71
N LEU A 502 25.73 -8.58 2.21
CA LEU A 502 24.36 -8.69 1.74
C LEU A 502 23.50 -7.50 2.19
N TYR A 503 23.64 -7.06 3.44
CA TYR A 503 22.95 -5.87 3.92
C TYR A 503 23.45 -4.59 3.26
N GLU A 504 24.74 -4.47 2.92
CA GLU A 504 25.27 -3.33 2.16
C GLU A 504 24.67 -3.26 0.75
N LYS A 505 24.49 -4.42 0.09
CA LYS A 505 23.76 -4.49 -1.19
C LYS A 505 22.31 -4.06 -1.05
N ASP A 506 21.60 -4.59 -0.06
CA ASP A 506 20.22 -4.18 0.25
C ASP A 506 20.12 -2.67 0.53
N LEU A 507 21.04 -2.13 1.34
CA LEU A 507 21.12 -0.71 1.69
C LEU A 507 21.34 0.16 0.44
N ALA A 508 22.31 -0.19 -0.40
CA ALA A 508 22.62 0.59 -1.61
C ALA A 508 21.41 0.68 -2.54
N ILE A 509 20.70 -0.44 -2.75
CA ILE A 509 19.50 -0.49 -3.60
C ILE A 509 18.35 0.30 -2.94
N THR A 510 18.14 0.12 -1.64
CA THR A 510 17.06 0.76 -0.89
C THR A 510 17.25 2.28 -0.84
N VAL A 511 18.48 2.77 -0.68
CA VAL A 511 18.81 4.21 -0.76
C VAL A 511 18.54 4.75 -2.16
N GLU A 512 18.97 4.04 -3.21
CA GLU A 512 18.71 4.46 -4.61
C GLU A 512 17.21 4.53 -4.91
N ALA A 513 16.42 3.58 -4.39
CA ALA A 513 15.01 3.48 -4.72
C ALA A 513 14.08 4.34 -3.85
N LEU A 514 14.33 4.42 -2.54
CA LEU A 514 13.42 5.03 -1.56
C LEU A 514 13.98 6.32 -0.93
N GLY A 515 15.25 6.63 -1.18
CA GLY A 515 15.96 7.76 -0.61
C GLY A 515 16.51 7.49 0.79
N GLU A 516 17.55 8.25 1.17
CA GLU A 516 18.33 8.08 2.40
C GLU A 516 17.51 8.16 3.70
N LYS A 517 16.34 8.81 3.67
CA LYS A 517 15.50 9.02 4.85
C LYS A 517 14.39 7.98 5.02
N HIS A 518 14.35 6.95 4.17
CA HIS A 518 13.31 5.93 4.27
C HIS A 518 13.53 5.01 5.50
N PRO A 519 12.48 4.60 6.25
CA PRO A 519 12.62 3.73 7.42
C PRO A 519 13.34 2.40 7.16
N SER A 520 13.24 1.86 5.95
CA SER A 520 13.98 0.65 5.55
C SER A 520 15.50 0.88 5.53
N VAL A 521 15.96 2.05 5.07
CA VAL A 521 17.39 2.44 5.10
C VAL A 521 17.88 2.45 6.54
N ALA A 522 17.10 3.03 7.46
CA ALA A 522 17.44 3.04 8.87
C ALA A 522 17.55 1.63 9.46
N THR A 523 16.66 0.72 9.05
CA THR A 523 16.68 -0.67 9.50
C THR A 523 17.92 -1.41 9.00
N SER A 524 18.28 -1.26 7.72
CA SER A 524 19.47 -1.89 7.15
C SER A 524 20.75 -1.32 7.77
N CYS A 525 20.86 0.01 7.93
CA CYS A 525 21.98 0.63 8.66
C CYS A 525 22.08 0.11 10.10
N PHE A 526 20.96 0.02 10.82
CA PHE A 526 20.97 -0.48 12.18
C PHE A 526 21.51 -1.92 12.25
N ASN A 527 21.04 -2.81 11.36
CA ASN A 527 21.51 -4.20 11.30
C ASN A 527 23.00 -4.30 10.96
N ILE A 528 23.48 -3.52 9.98
CA ILE A 528 24.91 -3.46 9.65
C ILE A 528 25.72 -2.99 10.86
N GLY A 529 25.27 -1.94 11.54
CA GLY A 529 25.93 -1.42 12.73
C GLY A 529 26.06 -2.46 13.85
N LEU A 530 25.01 -3.24 14.11
CA LEU A 530 25.06 -4.34 15.07
C LEU A 530 26.07 -5.42 14.67
N LEU A 531 26.16 -5.76 13.37
CA LEU A 531 27.12 -6.73 12.88
C LEU A 531 28.57 -6.27 13.01
N HIS A 532 28.85 -4.99 12.72
CA HIS A 532 30.19 -4.42 12.95
C HIS A 532 30.58 -4.48 14.43
N ASP A 533 29.65 -4.21 15.36
CA ASP A 533 29.92 -4.35 16.80
C ASP A 533 30.23 -5.80 17.18
N LYS A 534 29.48 -6.77 16.65
CA LYS A 534 29.77 -8.21 16.84
C LYS A 534 31.12 -8.64 16.28
N ARG A 535 31.60 -7.98 15.21
CA ARG A 535 32.94 -8.17 14.65
C ARG A 535 34.05 -7.46 15.46
N GLY A 536 33.68 -6.61 16.41
CA GLY A 536 34.61 -5.79 17.21
C GLY A 536 35.00 -4.45 16.56
N ASP A 537 34.36 -4.09 15.44
CA ASP A 537 34.58 -2.85 14.69
C ASP A 537 33.66 -1.74 15.20
N LYS A 538 33.96 -1.25 16.41
CA LYS A 538 33.13 -0.27 17.13
C LYS A 538 32.99 1.07 16.41
N GLU A 539 34.00 1.47 15.65
CA GLU A 539 34.00 2.73 14.91
C GLU A 539 32.93 2.69 13.82
N GLN A 540 32.97 1.66 12.97
CA GLN A 540 31.99 1.51 11.90
C GLN A 540 30.59 1.21 12.45
N ALA A 541 30.50 0.46 13.54
CA ALA A 541 29.23 0.23 14.24
C ALA A 541 28.56 1.54 14.68
N CYS A 542 29.32 2.45 15.30
CA CYS A 542 28.81 3.75 15.71
C CYS A 542 28.31 4.58 14.53
N VAL A 543 29.01 4.57 13.39
CA VAL A 543 28.62 5.32 12.18
C VAL A 543 27.24 4.85 11.70
N TYR A 544 27.07 3.56 11.52
CA TYR A 544 25.82 3.00 10.99
C TYR A 544 24.64 3.11 11.97
N VAL A 545 24.85 2.84 13.27
CA VAL A 545 23.78 3.00 14.26
C VAL A 545 23.38 4.48 14.40
N GLN A 546 24.33 5.41 14.32
CA GLN A 546 24.02 6.85 14.33
C GLN A 546 23.23 7.27 13.09
N GLN A 547 23.56 6.76 11.91
CA GLN A 547 22.79 7.02 10.69
C GLN A 547 21.34 6.51 10.83
N ALA A 548 21.17 5.27 11.32
CA ALA A 548 19.85 4.70 11.58
C ALA A 548 19.05 5.54 12.58
N LEU A 549 19.68 5.97 13.67
CA LEU A 549 19.06 6.81 14.69
C LEU A 549 18.55 8.13 14.10
N ASN A 550 19.39 8.82 13.32
CA ASN A 550 19.01 10.11 12.71
C ASN A 550 17.74 9.97 11.86
N VAL A 551 17.62 8.89 11.09
CA VAL A 551 16.43 8.63 10.27
C VAL A 551 15.23 8.25 11.13
N PHE A 552 15.40 7.38 12.13
CA PHE A 552 14.30 6.99 13.03
C PHE A 552 13.73 8.16 13.82
N VAL A 553 14.56 9.08 14.32
CA VAL A 553 14.10 10.30 15.01
C VAL A 553 13.23 11.14 14.10
N VAL A 554 13.67 11.37 12.86
CA VAL A 554 12.93 12.21 11.89
C VAL A 554 11.61 11.56 11.47
N MET A 555 11.60 10.24 11.24
CA MET A 555 10.45 9.55 10.66
C MET A 555 9.44 9.04 11.68
N LEU A 556 9.92 8.53 12.82
CA LEU A 556 9.11 7.85 13.82
C LEU A 556 8.96 8.64 15.12
N GLY A 557 9.80 9.66 15.30
CA GLY A 557 9.90 10.45 16.52
C GLY A 557 10.83 9.82 17.58
N PRO A 558 11.23 10.61 18.59
CA PRO A 558 12.17 10.17 19.64
C PRO A 558 11.62 9.04 20.53
N ASP A 559 10.31 9.01 20.76
CA ASP A 559 9.69 8.03 21.67
C ASP A 559 9.43 6.65 21.04
N HIS A 560 9.68 6.49 19.73
CA HIS A 560 9.42 5.24 19.04
C HIS A 560 10.36 4.11 19.54
N PRO A 561 9.88 2.86 19.69
CA PRO A 561 10.71 1.74 20.14
C PRO A 561 12.01 1.55 19.35
N HIS A 562 11.96 1.65 18.02
CA HIS A 562 13.17 1.53 17.18
C HIS A 562 14.15 2.68 17.41
N THR A 563 13.68 3.92 17.57
CA THR A 563 14.53 5.08 17.88
C THR A 563 15.27 4.86 19.21
N ARG A 564 14.52 4.50 20.25
CA ARG A 564 15.08 4.21 21.58
C ARG A 564 16.05 3.03 21.58
N MET A 565 15.77 2.01 20.78
CA MET A 565 16.67 0.86 20.64
C MET A 565 17.98 1.29 19.97
N ALA A 566 17.91 2.09 18.91
CA ALA A 566 19.10 2.63 18.25
C ALA A 566 19.93 3.54 19.18
N GLU A 567 19.28 4.39 19.99
CA GLU A 567 19.97 5.19 21.01
C GLU A 567 20.69 4.32 22.05
N CYS A 568 19.99 3.32 22.58
CA CYS A 568 20.53 2.42 23.60
C CYS A 568 21.74 1.63 23.07
N GLU A 569 21.64 1.08 21.87
CA GLU A 569 22.75 0.36 21.25
C GLU A 569 23.93 1.29 20.95
N LEU A 570 23.67 2.51 20.49
CA LEU A 570 24.72 3.49 20.25
C LEU A 570 25.49 3.85 21.53
N GLN A 571 24.79 4.04 22.65
CA GLN A 571 25.40 4.30 23.96
C GLN A 571 26.26 3.12 24.42
N ARG A 572 25.74 1.90 24.28
CA ARG A 572 26.45 0.66 24.62
C ARG A 572 27.74 0.51 23.80
N ILE A 573 27.70 0.78 22.49
CA ILE A 573 28.87 0.65 21.60
C ILE A 573 29.94 1.69 21.95
N ARG A 574 29.54 2.94 22.28
CA ARG A 574 30.44 4.03 22.68
C ARG A 574 31.10 3.80 24.04
N GLY A 575 30.51 2.97 24.89
CA GLY A 575 31.04 2.68 26.23
C GLY A 575 30.66 3.73 27.28
N ASP A 576 29.56 4.45 27.08
CA ASP A 576 29.03 5.45 28.03
C ASP A 576 28.20 4.78 29.17
N ASP A 577 28.67 3.66 29.71
CA ASP A 577 28.13 3.11 30.96
C ASP A 577 28.75 3.88 32.14
N GLU A 578 28.01 4.85 32.71
CA GLU A 578 28.22 5.20 34.12
C GLU A 578 27.85 3.97 34.98
N PRO A 579 28.63 3.66 36.04
CA PRO A 579 28.29 2.59 36.96
C PRO A 579 27.11 3.04 37.83
N ASP A 580 25.89 2.58 37.53
CA ASP A 580 24.82 2.59 38.54
C ASP A 580 24.93 1.31 39.37
N ASP A 581 25.35 1.51 40.61
CA ASP A 581 25.46 0.50 41.66
C ASP A 581 24.07 -0.07 41.99
N GLY A 582 23.93 -1.40 41.89
CA GLY A 582 22.89 -2.13 42.60
C GLY A 582 21.90 -2.94 41.75
N GLY A 583 22.37 -4.03 41.13
CA GLY A 583 21.50 -5.16 40.82
C GLY A 583 21.93 -6.01 39.63
N ALA A 584 22.97 -6.82 39.81
CA ALA A 584 23.41 -7.81 38.83
C ALA A 584 22.26 -8.70 38.33
N ARG A 585 22.01 -8.68 37.01
CA ARG A 585 21.69 -9.87 36.20
C ARG A 585 22.31 -9.70 34.81
N THR A 586 23.38 -10.45 34.61
CA THR A 586 24.02 -10.73 33.32
C THR A 586 23.02 -11.28 32.31
N ALA A 587 23.11 -10.80 31.07
CA ALA A 587 22.57 -11.47 29.90
C ALA A 587 23.72 -12.29 29.27
N ASP A 588 23.82 -13.55 29.68
CA ASP A 588 24.52 -14.61 28.96
C ASP A 588 23.63 -15.85 29.04
N SER A 589 22.90 -16.14 27.95
CA SER A 589 22.39 -17.46 27.57
C SER A 589 21.59 -17.36 26.26
N LEU A 590 22.28 -17.31 25.13
CA LEU A 590 21.80 -17.93 23.89
C LEU A 590 22.95 -18.83 23.42
N GLY A 591 22.84 -20.11 23.76
CA GLY A 591 23.77 -21.17 23.36
C GLY A 591 24.62 -21.71 24.50
N GLU A 592 24.02 -22.57 25.34
CA GLU A 592 24.62 -23.73 26.03
C GLU A 592 23.64 -24.21 27.11
N ASP A 593 22.76 -25.17 26.76
CA ASP A 593 22.06 -26.06 27.70
C ASP A 593 21.59 -27.31 26.92
N GLU A 594 22.55 -28.04 26.32
CA GLU A 594 22.43 -29.48 26.08
C GLU A 594 23.38 -30.18 27.06
N GLU A 595 22.92 -30.41 28.29
CA GLU A 595 23.30 -31.51 29.20
C GLU A 595 22.74 -31.21 30.60
N LYS A 596 21.41 -31.29 30.77
CA LYS A 596 20.77 -31.47 32.10
C LYS A 596 19.27 -31.82 32.02
N ASP A 597 18.90 -32.74 31.12
CA ASP A 597 17.59 -33.40 31.13
C ASP A 597 17.76 -34.94 31.15
N LYS A 598 18.49 -35.42 32.17
CA LYS A 598 18.48 -36.82 32.60
C LYS A 598 18.40 -36.89 34.12
N GLU A 599 17.39 -36.23 34.72
CA GLU A 599 17.01 -36.47 36.12
C GLU A 599 15.71 -35.75 36.48
N ASN A 600 14.63 -35.94 35.70
CA ASN A 600 13.29 -35.65 36.22
C ASN A 600 12.14 -36.40 35.52
N ASP A 601 12.43 -37.58 34.98
CA ASP A 601 11.42 -38.50 34.42
C ASP A 601 11.12 -39.71 35.33
N GLU A 602 11.64 -39.73 36.56
CA GLU A 602 11.36 -40.80 37.54
C GLU A 602 10.33 -40.42 38.62
N GLN A 603 9.72 -39.24 38.60
CA GLN A 603 8.72 -38.84 39.61
C GLN A 603 7.31 -38.51 39.07
N LYS A 604 7.01 -38.84 37.80
CA LYS A 604 5.64 -38.75 37.25
C LYS A 604 5.09 -40.05 36.67
N GLN A 605 5.65 -41.19 37.09
CA GLN A 605 5.09 -42.53 36.86
C GLN A 605 4.80 -43.32 38.16
N GLN A 606 4.79 -42.67 39.32
CA GLN A 606 4.36 -43.28 40.59
C GLN A 606 3.24 -42.47 41.25
N GLU A 607 2.12 -42.25 40.55
CA GLU A 607 0.85 -41.85 41.20
C GLU A 607 -0.37 -42.09 40.29
N LYS A 608 -0.35 -43.23 39.58
CA LYS A 608 -1.53 -43.85 38.97
C LYS A 608 -1.52 -45.34 39.26
N GLN A 609 -1.64 -45.67 40.54
CA GLN A 609 -2.08 -46.98 41.03
C GLN A 609 -2.39 -46.84 42.51
N GLN A 610 -3.59 -46.35 42.84
CA GLN A 610 -4.36 -46.75 44.02
C GLN A 610 -5.75 -46.10 43.95
N GLU A 611 -6.75 -46.98 43.84
CA GLU A 611 -8.09 -46.89 44.44
C GLU A 611 -8.99 -45.70 44.03
N GLY A 612 -10.20 -45.87 43.50
CA GLY A 612 -11.14 -46.97 43.62
C GLY A 612 -12.34 -46.54 44.48
N SER A 613 -13.52 -46.51 43.85
CA SER A 613 -14.87 -46.57 44.43
C SER A 613 -15.50 -45.30 45.03
N GLY A 614 -16.80 -45.14 44.73
CA GLY A 614 -17.70 -44.26 45.49
C GLY A 614 -18.76 -43.58 44.64
N ASP A 615 -19.81 -44.32 44.25
CA ASP A 615 -21.11 -43.77 43.86
C ASP A 615 -21.68 -42.87 44.96
N ASP A 616 -22.36 -41.77 44.62
CA ASP A 616 -23.78 -41.63 44.95
C ASP A 616 -24.43 -40.35 44.37
N GLN A 617 -25.73 -40.51 44.13
CA GLN A 617 -26.71 -39.57 43.61
C GLN A 617 -26.93 -38.35 44.54
N VAL A 618 -27.49 -37.26 44.01
CA VAL A 618 -28.80 -36.68 44.40
C VAL A 618 -28.96 -35.24 43.87
N GLN A 619 -29.92 -35.13 42.94
CA GLN A 619 -30.99 -34.14 42.75
C GLN A 619 -30.80 -32.62 42.97
N ALA A 620 -31.35 -31.94 41.95
CA ALA A 620 -31.91 -30.60 41.89
C ALA A 620 -32.70 -30.13 43.12
N VAL A 621 -32.65 -28.82 43.38
CA VAL A 621 -33.82 -28.05 43.84
C VAL A 621 -33.83 -26.68 43.15
N ALA A 622 -34.92 -26.41 42.45
CA ALA A 622 -35.35 -25.09 42.00
C ALA A 622 -35.95 -24.29 43.18
N GLY A 623 -35.77 -22.98 43.18
CA GLY A 623 -36.46 -22.05 44.08
C GLY A 623 -36.61 -20.70 43.40
N GLN A 624 -37.86 -20.31 43.20
CA GLN A 624 -38.37 -19.19 42.43
C GLN A 624 -39.01 -18.17 43.40
N GLN A 625 -39.22 -16.92 42.94
CA GLN A 625 -40.15 -15.89 43.45
C GLN A 625 -39.71 -15.08 44.70
N ASP A 626 -40.05 -13.80 44.91
CA ASP A 626 -40.72 -12.73 44.14
C ASP A 626 -40.55 -11.38 44.92
N ALA A 627 -40.77 -10.26 44.22
CA ALA A 627 -41.37 -8.98 44.66
C ALA A 627 -40.59 -7.90 45.50
N ALA A 628 -40.47 -6.74 44.83
CA ALA A 628 -40.59 -5.31 45.22
C ALA A 628 -40.78 -4.88 46.69
N ASP A 629 -40.04 -3.85 47.14
CA ASP A 629 -40.55 -2.46 47.29
C ASP A 629 -39.49 -1.46 47.81
N GLU A 630 -39.54 -0.27 47.21
CA GLU A 630 -39.34 1.14 47.66
C GLU A 630 -38.21 1.62 48.61
N ASP A 631 -37.75 2.82 48.26
CA ASP A 631 -36.71 3.70 48.84
C ASP A 631 -36.93 4.12 50.31
N GLU A 632 -35.84 4.15 51.10
CA GLU A 632 -35.40 5.33 51.86
C GLU A 632 -33.95 5.17 52.39
N PRO A 633 -33.20 6.28 52.63
CA PRO A 633 -31.75 6.32 52.56
C PRO A 633 -31.06 5.99 53.89
N GLN A 634 -30.18 4.99 53.90
CA GLN A 634 -29.31 4.72 55.06
C GLN A 634 -27.93 5.39 54.93
N GLU A 635 -27.56 6.03 56.04
CA GLU A 635 -26.38 6.86 56.26
C GLU A 635 -25.05 6.17 55.90
N ARG A 636 -24.17 6.98 55.31
CA ARG A 636 -22.80 6.62 54.91
C ARG A 636 -22.01 6.08 56.09
N SER A 637 -21.74 4.78 56.07
CA SER A 637 -20.53 4.23 56.67
C SER A 637 -19.30 4.79 55.94
N PRO A 638 -18.15 5.03 56.62
CA PRO A 638 -16.95 5.53 55.95
C PRO A 638 -16.51 4.51 54.90
N GLN A 639 -16.70 4.85 53.62
CA GLN A 639 -16.38 3.95 52.51
C GLN A 639 -14.93 3.51 52.64
N ARG A 640 -14.72 2.21 52.87
CA ARG A 640 -13.38 1.61 52.69
C ARG A 640 -12.89 2.02 51.30
N PRO A 641 -11.61 2.38 51.15
CA PRO A 641 -11.07 2.71 49.84
C PRO A 641 -11.33 1.53 48.90
N PRO A 642 -11.85 1.77 47.68
CA PRO A 642 -12.13 0.68 46.76
C PRO A 642 -10.84 -0.10 46.46
N ALA A 643 -10.98 -1.43 46.44
CA ALA A 643 -9.93 -2.38 46.12
C ALA A 643 -10.54 -3.53 45.32
N GLY A 644 -9.92 -3.92 44.21
CA GLY A 644 -10.52 -4.89 43.29
C GLY A 644 -9.70 -5.13 42.03
N TRP A 645 -10.12 -6.11 41.23
CA TRP A 645 -9.49 -6.41 39.95
C TRP A 645 -9.97 -5.44 38.86
N LEU A 646 -9.04 -4.77 38.19
CA LEU A 646 -9.31 -4.06 36.95
C LEU A 646 -8.48 -4.68 35.82
N ARG A 647 -8.75 -4.28 34.57
CA ARG A 647 -7.86 -4.55 33.45
C ARG A 647 -7.23 -3.25 33.01
N LYS A 648 -5.90 -3.19 32.93
CA LYS A 648 -5.17 -1.98 32.55
C LYS A 648 -4.61 -2.08 31.14
N ARG A 649 -4.69 -0.98 30.38
CA ARG A 649 -4.03 -0.81 29.09
C ARG A 649 -2.67 -0.10 29.25
N GLY A 650 -1.61 -0.70 28.69
CA GLY A 650 -0.24 -0.21 28.84
C GLY A 650 0.16 0.90 27.85
N ARG A 651 -0.14 0.69 26.55
CA ARG A 651 0.08 1.59 25.41
C ARG A 651 -1.23 1.73 24.61
N ARG A 652 -1.39 2.80 23.83
CA ARG A 652 -2.51 2.94 22.88
C ARG A 652 -2.45 1.74 21.90
N ARG A 653 -3.57 1.01 21.72
CA ARG A 653 -3.69 -0.26 20.96
C ARG A 653 -3.13 -1.55 21.60
N ALA A 654 -2.62 -1.53 22.83
CA ALA A 654 -2.23 -2.76 23.53
C ALA A 654 -3.42 -3.46 24.21
N ALA A 655 -3.36 -4.80 24.34
CA ALA A 655 -4.37 -5.59 25.04
C ALA A 655 -4.49 -5.24 26.53
N PHE A 656 -5.72 -5.29 27.05
CA PHE A 656 -6.04 -5.06 28.46
C PHE A 656 -5.64 -6.26 29.33
N ARG A 657 -4.70 -6.04 30.27
CA ARG A 657 -4.21 -7.09 31.17
C ARG A 657 -4.80 -6.96 32.59
N PRO A 658 -5.19 -8.06 33.25
CA PRO A 658 -5.66 -8.03 34.64
C PRO A 658 -4.62 -7.44 35.59
N CYS A 659 -5.06 -6.56 36.48
CA CYS A 659 -4.28 -6.02 37.58
C CYS A 659 -5.16 -5.82 38.82
N TRP A 660 -4.60 -6.11 39.99
CA TRP A 660 -5.23 -5.76 41.25
C TRP A 660 -4.97 -4.30 41.56
N CYS A 661 -6.01 -3.53 41.86
CA CYS A 661 -5.96 -2.10 42.13
C CYS A 661 -6.46 -1.80 43.55
N LYS A 662 -5.91 -0.76 44.19
CA LYS A 662 -6.40 -0.21 45.46
C LYS A 662 -6.11 1.29 45.55
N LEU A 663 -7.02 2.04 46.16
CA LEU A 663 -6.69 3.37 46.70
C LEU A 663 -6.08 3.17 48.08
N ASP A 664 -4.82 3.55 48.29
CA ASP A 664 -4.19 3.47 49.61
C ASP A 664 -4.44 4.74 50.43
N ASP A 665 -4.34 4.64 51.75
CA ASP A 665 -4.59 5.77 52.66
C ASP A 665 -3.50 6.87 52.57
N ASN A 666 -2.41 6.60 51.84
CA ASN A 666 -1.33 7.55 51.59
C ASN A 666 -1.54 8.39 50.33
N GLY A 667 -2.77 8.43 49.78
CA GLY A 667 -3.11 9.26 48.63
C GLY A 667 -2.60 8.73 47.29
N HIS A 668 -2.41 7.42 47.14
CA HIS A 668 -2.02 6.82 45.87
C HIS A 668 -3.09 5.88 45.31
N PHE A 669 -3.20 5.87 43.99
CA PHE A 669 -3.85 4.80 43.25
C PHE A 669 -2.82 3.75 42.84
N ALA A 670 -2.82 2.61 43.53
CA ALA A 670 -1.82 1.56 43.41
C ALA A 670 -2.35 0.38 42.58
N TYR A 671 -1.50 -0.21 41.72
CA TYR A 671 -1.88 -1.38 40.91
C TYR A 671 -0.73 -2.39 40.73
N GLY A 672 -1.07 -3.68 40.65
CA GLY A 672 -0.10 -4.78 40.62
C GLY A 672 -0.64 -6.13 40.11
N LYS A 673 0.20 -7.17 40.15
CA LYS A 673 -0.15 -8.52 39.65
C LYS A 673 -0.90 -9.40 40.67
N SER A 674 -0.91 -9.05 41.96
CA SER A 674 -1.60 -9.81 43.02
C SER A 674 -2.08 -8.90 44.15
N ALA A 675 -3.03 -9.40 44.94
CA ALA A 675 -3.57 -8.71 46.12
C ALA A 675 -2.62 -8.77 47.33
N SER A 676 -1.77 -9.80 47.43
CA SER A 676 -0.84 -10.06 48.54
C SER A 676 0.56 -9.47 48.34
N GLY A 677 0.90 -8.97 47.14
CA GLY A 677 2.21 -8.40 46.83
C GLY A 677 2.25 -6.89 47.07
N THR A 678 3.41 -6.36 47.47
CA THR A 678 3.70 -4.92 47.44
C THR A 678 3.38 -4.39 46.04
N ALA A 679 2.45 -3.43 45.95
CA ALA A 679 2.03 -2.87 44.67
C ALA A 679 3.25 -2.32 43.92
N LYS A 680 3.56 -2.89 42.75
CA LYS A 680 4.78 -2.56 42.00
C LYS A 680 4.77 -1.13 41.42
N ARG A 681 3.59 -0.51 41.29
CA ARG A 681 3.42 0.82 40.68
C ARG A 681 2.32 1.60 41.38
N ARG A 682 2.54 2.90 41.55
CA ARG A 682 1.63 3.85 42.21
C ARG A 682 1.44 5.08 41.33
N ILE A 683 0.25 5.64 41.33
CA ILE A 683 -0.07 6.96 40.76
C ILE A 683 -0.38 7.85 41.96
N SER A 684 0.42 8.91 42.17
CA SER A 684 0.11 9.91 43.20
C SER A 684 -1.14 10.67 42.81
N LEU A 685 -2.17 10.69 43.67
CA LEU A 685 -3.41 11.40 43.38
C LEU A 685 -3.21 12.91 43.28
N SER A 686 -2.19 13.45 43.96
CA SER A 686 -1.77 14.85 43.81
C SER A 686 -1.37 15.24 42.38
N ASN A 687 -1.00 14.26 41.55
CA ASN A 687 -0.56 14.47 40.17
C ASN A 687 -1.65 14.08 39.16
N VAL A 688 -2.83 13.69 39.62
CA VAL A 688 -3.96 13.35 38.75
C VAL A 688 -4.70 14.63 38.40
N LEU A 689 -4.81 14.92 37.10
CA LEU A 689 -5.48 16.10 36.57
C LEU A 689 -6.99 15.88 36.48
N SER A 690 -7.41 14.68 36.07
CA SER A 690 -8.82 14.26 36.07
C SER A 690 -8.95 12.74 36.08
N ALA A 691 -10.06 12.24 36.60
CA ALA A 691 -10.52 10.87 36.38
C ALA A 691 -11.94 10.91 35.80
N GLU A 692 -12.12 10.31 34.63
CA GLU A 692 -13.39 10.37 33.89
C GLU A 692 -13.75 9.00 33.32
N LEU A 693 -15.06 8.75 33.22
CA LEU A 693 -15.58 7.61 32.48
C LEU A 693 -15.67 7.98 30.99
N ALA A 694 -15.27 7.06 30.12
CA ALA A 694 -15.27 7.24 28.68
C ALA A 694 -15.82 6.00 27.98
N HIS A 695 -16.21 6.17 26.71
CA HIS A 695 -16.77 5.10 25.87
C HIS A 695 -18.03 4.47 26.49
N GLY A 696 -19.00 5.29 26.90
CA GLY A 696 -20.27 4.81 27.48
C GLY A 696 -20.09 4.08 28.81
N ASP A 697 -19.25 4.62 29.69
CA ASP A 697 -18.93 4.10 31.04
C ASP A 697 -18.19 2.75 31.10
N GLU A 698 -17.71 2.25 29.94
CA GLU A 698 -16.93 1.02 29.87
C GLU A 698 -15.45 1.19 30.25
N GLU A 699 -14.89 2.42 30.17
CA GLU A 699 -13.50 2.71 30.49
C GLU A 699 -13.35 3.83 31.53
N LEU A 700 -12.46 3.62 32.50
CA LEU A 700 -11.99 4.65 33.42
C LEU A 700 -10.65 5.21 32.95
N HIS A 701 -10.62 6.52 32.67
CA HIS A 701 -9.44 7.26 32.22
C HIS A 701 -8.93 8.12 33.37
N VAL A 702 -7.70 7.86 33.82
CA VAL A 702 -7.02 8.62 34.88
C VAL A 702 -5.87 9.40 34.25
N ALA A 703 -6.03 10.71 34.10
CA ALA A 703 -5.07 11.59 33.43
C ALA A 703 -4.04 12.15 34.42
N VAL A 704 -2.77 12.10 34.05
CA VAL A 704 -1.64 12.77 34.74
C VAL A 704 -0.84 13.58 33.69
N PRO A 705 0.04 14.52 34.08
CA PRO A 705 0.86 15.25 33.11
C PRO A 705 1.61 14.31 32.15
N GLY A 706 1.38 14.49 30.84
CA GLY A 706 2.01 13.71 29.78
C GLY A 706 1.49 12.28 29.58
N ARG A 707 0.48 11.80 30.33
CA ARG A 707 -0.03 10.42 30.20
C ARG A 707 -1.45 10.22 30.72
N THR A 708 -2.24 9.41 30.01
CA THR A 708 -3.54 8.89 30.51
C THR A 708 -3.47 7.39 30.75
N PHE A 709 -3.84 6.94 31.95
CA PHE A 709 -3.99 5.53 32.28
C PHE A 709 -5.43 5.09 32.05
N VAL A 710 -5.62 3.98 31.33
CA VAL A 710 -6.96 3.49 30.96
C VAL A 710 -7.21 2.13 31.59
N PHE A 711 -8.36 2.01 32.25
CA PHE A 711 -8.80 0.81 32.96
C PHE A 711 -10.19 0.37 32.49
N ARG A 712 -10.43 -0.94 32.50
CA ARG A 712 -11.75 -1.56 32.30
C ARG A 712 -12.07 -2.45 33.51
N LEU A 713 -13.36 -2.71 33.72
CA LEU A 713 -13.79 -3.63 34.77
C LEU A 713 -13.29 -5.05 34.47
N HIS A 714 -12.77 -5.75 35.48
CA HIS A 714 -12.52 -7.18 35.38
C HIS A 714 -13.75 -7.92 35.91
N ALA A 715 -14.04 -9.11 35.38
CA ALA A 715 -15.12 -9.99 35.87
C ALA A 715 -14.99 -10.45 37.34
N ARG A 716 -13.92 -10.05 38.04
CA ARG A 716 -13.64 -10.36 39.46
C ARG A 716 -13.64 -9.08 40.32
N SER A 717 -14.19 -7.99 39.79
CA SER A 717 -14.29 -6.71 40.48
C SER A 717 -15.65 -6.63 41.14
N ASP A 718 -15.67 -6.41 42.45
CA ASP A 718 -16.90 -6.19 43.22
C ASP A 718 -17.23 -4.68 43.32
N THR A 719 -16.47 -3.83 42.62
CA THR A 719 -16.58 -2.38 42.61
C THR A 719 -16.72 -1.88 41.19
N SER A 720 -17.73 -1.04 40.91
CA SER A 720 -17.98 -0.51 39.56
C SER A 720 -16.94 0.53 39.14
N LEU A 721 -16.79 0.78 37.83
CA LEU A 721 -15.90 1.83 37.35
C LEU A 721 -16.36 3.22 37.79
N ALA A 722 -17.66 3.44 37.95
CA ALA A 722 -18.21 4.67 38.48
C ALA A 722 -17.78 4.91 39.93
N ASP A 723 -17.82 3.88 40.78
CA ASP A 723 -17.35 3.98 42.17
C ASP A 723 -15.85 4.30 42.23
N TRP A 724 -15.04 3.69 41.35
CA TRP A 724 -13.62 4.02 41.23
C TRP A 724 -13.39 5.47 40.79
N CYS A 725 -14.15 5.95 39.80
CA CYS A 725 -14.09 7.32 39.30
C CYS A 725 -14.41 8.32 40.42
N THR A 726 -15.53 8.10 41.11
CA THR A 726 -15.99 8.93 42.23
C THR A 726 -15.00 8.92 43.38
N ALA A 727 -14.43 7.77 43.75
CA ALA A 727 -13.46 7.67 44.84
C ALA A 727 -12.13 8.39 44.51
N ILE A 728 -11.67 8.33 43.26
CA ILE A 728 -10.47 9.05 42.82
C ILE A 728 -10.72 10.56 42.84
N ASN A 729 -11.80 11.03 42.21
CA ASN A 729 -12.14 12.46 42.16
C ASN A 729 -12.41 13.06 43.54
N SER A 730 -13.06 12.32 44.45
CA SER A 730 -13.28 12.77 45.83
C SER A 730 -11.98 13.02 46.59
N ARG A 731 -10.91 12.28 46.27
CA ARG A 731 -9.60 12.44 46.92
C ARG A 731 -8.73 13.50 46.25
N ILE A 732 -8.85 13.70 44.93
CA ILE A 732 -8.20 14.83 44.23
C ILE A 732 -8.68 16.16 44.84
N ASN A 733 -10.00 16.30 44.98
CA ASN A 733 -10.65 17.51 45.49
C ASN A 733 -10.42 17.76 47.00
N ALA A 734 -9.93 16.77 47.75
CA ALA A 734 -9.59 16.92 49.17
C ALA A 734 -8.13 17.39 49.39
N THR A 735 -7.30 17.36 48.35
CA THR A 735 -5.88 17.78 48.36
C THR A 735 -5.62 19.14 47.70
N THR A 736 -6.64 19.74 47.09
CA THR A 736 -6.71 21.16 46.66
C THR A 736 -7.41 21.98 47.71
#